data_AF-A0A4P6VXH7-F1
#
_entry.id   AF-A0A4P6VXH7-F1
#
_cell.length_a   1.000
_cell.length_b   1.000
_cell.length_c   1.000
_cell.angle_alpha   90.00
_cell.angle_beta   90.00
_cell.angle_gamma   90.00
#
_symmetry.space_group_name_H-M   'P 1'
#
loop_
_entity.id
_entity.type
_entity.pdbx_description
1 polymer ?
#
loop_
_entity_poly.entity_id
_entity_poly.type
_entity_poly.pdbx_seq_one_letter_code
_entity_poly.pdbx_strand_id
1 'polypeptide(L)'
;MSISQLSIANFGSFKDFTWKKSIKDSGGNVINFKRLNVIYGRNYSGKTTLSRIFRALETGRIPANYSAPFFTIVGDKGEVNQSGISAHGYDVRVYNRDFVNDNLSFLVNQDGGEIKTFAIIGETNKEIKDAIAEIELQLGSLEKKTGLKHELETRRKDKDISKSNHKVADDALSDKLRTHANDKIKKNREYGVAVYNIESIKRDIILIKKAGFKPLSEDEKSVKSALLRQEILPDISSKVSINLKFKHLAATAEALLQRTITPTQAIQELLNDSVLQLWVKEGIPLHKEKRDTCAFCRQTLPSNIWQVLDSHFSKESTELESEIDSTITSVDNEIKRIPTFLTLTDNQFYSEEKLAFDVSKKALDISFEVYKKDLEALKSALQNRKNSLFQTVAPPKPSHDEKVIEQHIEAINGLIEQSNSRSKTLDKDKAAARDALRLTEVASFISTIGYDAELLRIAELKSISEAANTSFTDAEKVITKLEGEVSDLQGKQKDERKGADRVNALLNHFFGHDGIKLEAKDNHDKTTIKFQIMRDGKSAHNLSEGECSLIAFCYFIAKLEESKSKDKELIIYIDDPISSLDGNHIFFMFSLIESLIAKPIRNDDGSNRYRYKQLFISTHNLDFLKYLKRISLPNQKNHGGHQHFMIERNGAASNILLMPDYLKDYITEFNYLFHQIYKCRDQELAKINHEPFYSFGNNLRKFLEAFLFYKYPYHDDKNDAFERIRKFFGDDDTAIALANRLNNELSHLESIFDRSIKPIEIPEIPKLANYVLDKIYTSDPAQYNSLLKSIGEPERIN
;
A
#
# COMPACT_ATOMS: atom_id res chain seq x y z
N MET A 1 13.41 -11.56 -39.55
CA MET A 1 14.64 -12.29 -39.22
C MET A 1 14.84 -13.42 -40.22
N SER A 2 15.68 -13.23 -41.22
CA SER A 2 15.98 -14.25 -42.25
C SER A 2 17.42 -14.16 -42.69
N ILE A 3 18.07 -15.33 -42.74
CA ILE A 3 19.40 -15.51 -43.28
C ILE A 3 19.28 -15.67 -44.80
N SER A 4 20.05 -14.89 -45.55
CA SER A 4 20.01 -14.86 -47.02
C SER A 4 21.15 -15.64 -47.66
N GLN A 5 22.36 -15.60 -47.08
CA GLN A 5 23.58 -16.18 -47.63
C GLN A 5 24.51 -16.68 -46.51
N LEU A 6 25.38 -17.63 -46.84
CA LEU A 6 26.43 -18.15 -45.96
C LEU A 6 27.71 -18.41 -46.75
N SER A 7 28.82 -17.78 -46.39
CA SER A 7 30.15 -18.13 -46.94
C SER A 7 30.99 -18.79 -45.86
N ILE A 8 31.76 -19.82 -46.24
CA ILE A 8 32.52 -20.67 -45.31
C ILE A 8 33.95 -20.77 -45.82
N ALA A 9 34.87 -19.98 -45.25
CA ALA A 9 36.28 -20.07 -45.63
C ALA A 9 36.92 -21.34 -45.04
N ASN A 10 36.59 -21.67 -43.78
CA ASN A 10 37.07 -22.89 -43.14
C ASN A 10 36.12 -23.34 -42.02
N PHE A 11 35.40 -24.45 -42.21
CA PHE A 11 34.61 -25.06 -41.13
C PHE A 11 34.33 -26.54 -41.43
N GLY A 12 35.01 -27.44 -40.71
CA GLY A 12 34.86 -28.89 -40.89
C GLY A 12 35.21 -29.35 -42.30
N SER A 13 34.25 -29.88 -43.05
CA SER A 13 34.46 -30.31 -44.44
C SER A 13 34.38 -29.17 -45.46
N PHE A 14 33.96 -27.95 -45.09
CA PHE A 14 33.90 -26.81 -46.01
C PHE A 14 35.22 -26.03 -46.01
N LYS A 15 35.73 -25.73 -47.21
CA LYS A 15 36.92 -24.89 -47.44
C LYS A 15 36.66 -23.92 -48.60
N ASP A 16 37.00 -22.65 -48.41
CA ASP A 16 36.93 -21.56 -49.40
C ASP A 16 35.59 -21.41 -50.15
N PHE A 17 34.49 -21.82 -49.51
CA PHE A 17 33.15 -21.74 -50.10
C PHE A 17 32.62 -20.30 -50.06
N THR A 18 32.38 -19.71 -51.23
CA THR A 18 31.86 -18.35 -51.38
C THR A 18 30.47 -18.36 -52.01
N TRP A 19 29.43 -17.99 -51.25
CA TRP A 19 28.03 -18.08 -51.69
C TRP A 19 27.76 -17.40 -53.04
N LYS A 20 28.18 -16.12 -53.17
CA LYS A 20 27.96 -15.29 -54.36
C LYS A 20 28.63 -15.84 -55.63
N LYS A 21 29.65 -16.69 -55.49
CA LYS A 21 30.34 -17.33 -56.61
C LYS A 21 29.69 -18.68 -56.97
N SER A 22 29.28 -19.45 -55.96
CA SER A 22 28.87 -20.85 -56.16
C SER A 22 27.37 -21.06 -56.38
N ILE A 23 26.50 -20.22 -55.81
CA ILE A 23 25.04 -20.40 -55.86
C ILE A 23 24.43 -19.45 -56.89
N LYS A 24 24.41 -19.88 -58.15
CA LYS A 24 23.83 -19.13 -59.27
C LYS A 24 22.83 -19.97 -60.07
N ASP A 25 21.81 -19.32 -60.62
CA ASP A 25 20.94 -19.94 -61.62
C ASP A 25 21.62 -20.02 -63.00
N SER A 26 20.94 -20.63 -63.98
CA SER A 26 21.42 -20.74 -65.37
C SER A 26 21.62 -19.39 -66.06
N GLY A 27 20.99 -18.32 -65.56
CA GLY A 27 21.17 -16.94 -66.01
C GLY A 27 22.30 -16.19 -65.30
N GLY A 28 23.02 -16.82 -64.38
CA GLY A 28 24.14 -16.22 -63.63
C GLY A 28 23.71 -15.37 -62.42
N ASN A 29 22.43 -15.35 -62.07
CA ASN A 29 21.92 -14.60 -60.91
C ASN A 29 22.18 -15.36 -59.62
N VAL A 30 22.59 -14.66 -58.56
CA VAL A 30 22.82 -15.27 -57.24
C VAL A 30 21.48 -15.67 -56.60
N ILE A 31 21.35 -16.93 -56.22
CA ILE A 31 20.16 -17.44 -55.53
C ILE A 31 20.38 -17.44 -54.02
N ASN A 32 19.45 -16.84 -53.28
CA ASN A 32 19.49 -16.75 -51.83
C ASN A 32 18.65 -17.85 -51.18
N PHE A 33 18.89 -18.09 -49.89
CA PHE A 33 17.93 -18.81 -49.06
C PHE A 33 16.56 -18.11 -49.06
N LYS A 34 15.51 -18.91 -48.96
CA LYS A 34 14.10 -18.50 -48.94
C LYS A 34 13.47 -18.80 -47.58
N ARG A 35 12.15 -18.61 -47.44
CA ARG A 35 11.45 -18.92 -46.18
C ARG A 35 11.55 -20.41 -45.83
N LEU A 36 11.42 -21.31 -46.81
CA LEU A 36 11.60 -22.75 -46.61
C LEU A 36 12.73 -23.25 -47.51
N ASN A 37 13.70 -23.95 -46.94
CA ASN A 37 14.87 -24.47 -47.66
C ASN A 37 15.01 -25.97 -47.40
N VAL A 38 14.92 -26.77 -48.46
CA VAL A 38 15.18 -28.22 -48.40
C VAL A 38 16.59 -28.48 -48.89
N ILE A 39 17.38 -29.23 -48.11
CA ILE A 39 18.78 -29.49 -48.39
C ILE A 39 19.00 -31.00 -48.46
N TYR A 40 19.29 -31.52 -49.65
CA TYR A 40 19.68 -32.92 -49.79
C TYR A 40 21.20 -33.07 -49.80
N GLY A 41 21.72 -34.17 -49.28
CA GLY A 41 23.12 -34.52 -49.48
C GLY A 41 23.41 -35.92 -48.98
N ARG A 42 24.30 -36.65 -49.65
CA ARG A 42 24.69 -38.00 -49.24
C ARG A 42 25.34 -38.02 -47.85
N ASN A 43 25.53 -39.20 -47.27
CA ASN A 43 26.34 -39.32 -46.07
C ASN A 43 27.74 -38.74 -46.31
N TYR A 44 28.32 -38.13 -45.27
CA TYR A 44 29.64 -37.46 -45.33
C TYR A 44 29.76 -36.22 -46.24
N SER A 45 28.65 -35.74 -46.83
CA SER A 45 28.64 -34.53 -47.68
C SER A 45 28.86 -33.21 -46.94
N GLY A 46 28.64 -33.14 -45.62
CA GLY A 46 28.79 -31.91 -44.82
C GLY A 46 27.49 -31.30 -44.28
N LYS A 47 26.32 -31.95 -44.44
CA LYS A 47 25.03 -31.46 -43.90
C LYS A 47 25.07 -31.11 -42.41
N THR A 48 25.56 -32.03 -41.57
CA THR A 48 25.67 -31.79 -40.12
C THR A 48 26.71 -30.75 -39.76
N THR A 49 27.75 -30.62 -40.57
CA THR A 49 28.72 -29.51 -40.44
C THR A 49 28.05 -28.17 -40.70
N LEU A 50 27.14 -28.09 -41.68
CA LEU A 50 26.34 -26.89 -41.94
C LEU A 50 25.35 -26.62 -40.78
N SER A 51 24.63 -27.63 -40.29
CA SER A 51 23.69 -27.46 -39.17
C SER A 51 24.39 -26.95 -37.90
N ARG A 52 25.65 -27.33 -37.68
CA ARG A 52 26.49 -26.87 -36.58
C ARG A 52 26.84 -25.38 -36.63
N ILE A 53 26.90 -24.78 -37.82
CA ILE A 53 27.06 -23.32 -37.96
C ILE A 53 25.82 -22.61 -37.40
N PHE A 54 24.61 -23.10 -37.74
CA PHE A 54 23.35 -22.57 -37.17
C PHE A 54 23.23 -22.88 -35.67
N ARG A 55 23.74 -24.03 -35.21
CA ARG A 55 23.77 -24.39 -33.79
C ARG A 55 24.68 -23.44 -33.00
N ALA A 56 25.75 -22.95 -33.60
CA ALA A 56 26.61 -21.95 -32.99
C ALA A 56 25.85 -20.64 -32.74
N LEU A 57 25.00 -20.22 -33.68
CA LEU A 57 24.10 -19.08 -33.48
C LEU A 57 23.11 -19.32 -32.33
N GLU A 58 22.49 -20.51 -32.27
CA GLU A 58 21.55 -20.84 -31.18
C GLU A 58 22.22 -20.80 -29.80
N THR A 59 23.44 -21.33 -29.67
CA THR A 59 24.12 -21.52 -28.38
C THR A 59 25.02 -20.35 -27.97
N GLY A 60 25.28 -19.40 -28.88
CA GLY A 60 26.24 -18.32 -28.67
C GLY A 60 27.69 -18.81 -28.56
N ARG A 61 27.99 -20.05 -28.97
CA ARG A 61 29.31 -20.69 -28.83
C ARG A 61 29.68 -21.48 -30.06
N ILE A 62 30.95 -21.42 -30.44
CA ILE A 62 31.53 -22.27 -31.49
C ILE A 62 31.61 -23.73 -30.99
N PRO A 63 31.23 -24.73 -31.78
CA PRO A 63 31.40 -26.14 -31.43
C PRO A 63 32.85 -26.51 -31.14
N ALA A 64 33.08 -27.36 -30.14
CA ALA A 64 34.42 -27.84 -29.80
C ALA A 64 35.04 -28.66 -30.96
N ASN A 65 36.38 -28.74 -30.98
CA ASN A 65 37.15 -29.56 -31.92
C ASN A 65 37.13 -29.11 -33.40
N TYR A 66 36.84 -27.84 -33.68
CA TYR A 66 37.06 -27.22 -35.01
C TYR A 66 38.30 -26.32 -34.97
N SER A 67 39.27 -26.58 -35.85
CA SER A 67 40.47 -25.75 -35.99
C SER A 67 40.19 -24.51 -36.86
N ALA A 68 40.50 -23.32 -36.32
CA ALA A 68 40.37 -22.03 -37.01
C ALA A 68 39.05 -21.83 -37.79
N PRO A 69 37.87 -21.94 -37.14
CA PRO A 69 36.59 -21.81 -37.82
C PRO A 69 36.39 -20.38 -38.34
N PHE A 70 36.10 -20.25 -39.64
CA PHE A 70 35.86 -18.98 -40.30
C PHE A 70 34.69 -19.09 -41.28
N PHE A 71 33.60 -18.39 -40.98
CA PHE A 71 32.41 -18.30 -41.81
C PHE A 71 31.75 -16.94 -41.64
N THR A 72 30.87 -16.59 -42.58
CA THR A 72 30.10 -15.34 -42.55
C THR A 72 28.68 -15.62 -43.00
N ILE A 73 27.73 -15.31 -42.12
CA ILE A 73 26.29 -15.40 -42.35
C ILE A 73 25.78 -13.99 -42.65
N VAL A 74 25.02 -13.84 -43.73
CA VAL A 74 24.44 -12.56 -44.15
C VAL A 74 22.93 -12.67 -44.11
N GLY A 75 22.26 -11.74 -43.42
CA GLY A 75 20.80 -11.68 -43.34
C GLY A 75 20.28 -10.30 -42.97
N ASP A 76 18.99 -10.23 -42.63
CA ASP A 76 18.28 -8.97 -42.34
C ASP A 76 18.62 -8.31 -41.00
N LYS A 77 19.33 -9.00 -40.10
CA LYS A 77 19.85 -8.45 -38.82
C LYS A 77 21.34 -8.12 -38.86
N GLY A 78 21.93 -8.08 -40.06
CA GLY A 78 23.35 -7.82 -40.26
C GLY A 78 24.18 -9.10 -40.43
N GLU A 79 25.48 -8.91 -40.60
CA GLU A 79 26.44 -10.00 -40.83
C GLU A 79 26.94 -10.58 -39.50
N VAL A 80 27.03 -11.91 -39.42
CA VAL A 80 27.55 -12.62 -38.24
C VAL A 80 28.70 -13.52 -38.68
N ASN A 81 29.85 -13.32 -38.05
CA ASN A 81 31.04 -14.16 -38.20
C ASN A 81 31.35 -14.88 -36.87
N GLN A 82 32.41 -15.69 -36.84
CA GLN A 82 32.81 -16.48 -35.67
C GLN A 82 32.99 -15.66 -34.38
N SER A 83 33.42 -14.39 -34.47
CA SER A 83 33.58 -13.49 -33.32
C SER A 83 32.27 -12.85 -32.85
N GLY A 84 31.26 -12.73 -33.73
CA GLY A 84 29.98 -12.09 -33.45
C GLY A 84 28.88 -13.04 -32.95
N ILE A 85 29.20 -14.31 -32.71
CA ILE A 85 28.20 -15.35 -32.38
C ILE A 85 27.49 -15.08 -31.05
N SER A 86 28.14 -14.49 -30.06
CA SER A 86 27.52 -14.22 -28.75
C SER A 86 26.60 -12.99 -28.72
N ALA A 87 26.60 -12.15 -29.77
CA ALA A 87 25.98 -10.82 -29.75
C ALA A 87 25.06 -10.54 -30.96
N HIS A 88 24.60 -11.58 -31.66
CA HIS A 88 23.73 -11.40 -32.84
C HIS A 88 22.24 -11.30 -32.51
N GLY A 89 21.47 -10.73 -33.44
CA GLY A 89 20.02 -10.55 -33.30
C GLY A 89 19.12 -11.64 -33.89
N TYR A 90 19.64 -12.81 -34.28
CA TYR A 90 18.85 -13.91 -34.83
C TYR A 90 18.37 -14.90 -33.75
N ASP A 91 17.08 -15.22 -33.74
CA ASP A 91 16.52 -16.28 -32.89
C ASP A 91 16.53 -17.63 -33.62
N VAL A 92 17.55 -18.45 -33.36
CA VAL A 92 17.78 -19.74 -34.05
C VAL A 92 17.46 -20.91 -33.13
N ARG A 93 16.85 -21.97 -33.68
CA ARG A 93 16.63 -23.27 -33.03
C ARG A 93 17.05 -24.40 -33.96
N VAL A 94 17.97 -25.24 -33.50
CA VAL A 94 18.53 -26.32 -34.32
C VAL A 94 18.22 -27.67 -33.69
N TYR A 95 17.54 -28.52 -34.46
CA TYR A 95 17.45 -29.95 -34.20
C TYR A 95 18.58 -30.65 -34.97
N ASN A 96 19.58 -31.16 -34.25
CA ASN A 96 20.64 -32.00 -34.78
C ASN A 96 21.14 -32.95 -33.69
N ARG A 97 22.15 -33.77 -34.00
CA ARG A 97 22.73 -34.70 -33.01
C ARG A 97 23.26 -34.00 -31.75
N ASP A 98 23.82 -32.79 -31.89
CA ASP A 98 24.35 -32.04 -30.75
C ASP A 98 23.20 -31.56 -29.83
N PHE A 99 22.05 -31.16 -30.38
CA PHE A 99 20.84 -30.89 -29.59
C PHE A 99 20.38 -32.11 -28.77
N VAL A 100 20.35 -33.28 -29.38
CA VAL A 100 19.94 -34.53 -28.70
C VAL A 100 20.93 -34.85 -27.58
N ASN A 101 22.23 -34.80 -27.83
CA ASN A 101 23.25 -35.01 -26.81
C ASN A 101 23.11 -34.01 -25.64
N ASP A 102 22.90 -32.72 -25.93
CA ASP A 102 22.86 -31.68 -24.91
C ASP A 102 21.62 -31.78 -24.00
N ASN A 103 20.48 -32.24 -24.53
CA ASN A 103 19.20 -32.17 -23.82
C ASN A 103 18.65 -33.53 -23.40
N LEU A 104 19.04 -34.58 -24.11
CA LEU A 104 18.50 -35.94 -24.00
C LEU A 104 19.65 -36.95 -23.95
N SER A 105 20.75 -36.61 -23.26
CA SER A 105 21.95 -37.45 -23.16
C SER A 105 21.67 -38.88 -22.70
N PHE A 106 20.58 -39.12 -21.95
CA PHE A 106 20.10 -40.46 -21.59
C PHE A 106 19.83 -41.36 -22.81
N LEU A 107 19.33 -40.79 -23.92
CA LEU A 107 19.08 -41.55 -25.17
C LEU A 107 20.38 -42.01 -25.85
N VAL A 108 21.53 -41.47 -25.44
CA VAL A 108 22.84 -41.72 -26.05
C VAL A 108 23.72 -42.55 -25.11
N ASN A 109 23.64 -42.28 -23.79
CA ASN A 109 24.31 -43.03 -22.75
C ASN A 109 23.34 -43.27 -21.58
N GLN A 110 22.87 -44.50 -21.43
CA GLN A 110 21.83 -44.83 -20.45
C GLN A 110 22.34 -44.99 -19.02
N ASP A 111 23.66 -45.18 -18.84
CA ASP A 111 24.28 -45.44 -17.54
C ASP A 111 24.65 -44.16 -16.77
N GLY A 112 24.67 -43.01 -17.46
CA GLY A 112 25.01 -41.71 -16.85
C GLY A 112 24.42 -40.49 -17.55
N GLY A 113 23.61 -40.67 -18.58
CA GLY A 113 22.93 -39.60 -19.28
C GLY A 113 21.63 -39.18 -18.59
N GLU A 114 21.23 -37.94 -18.83
CA GLU A 114 20.05 -37.32 -18.25
C GLU A 114 19.18 -36.69 -19.35
N ILE A 115 17.89 -36.51 -19.04
CA ILE A 115 16.99 -35.67 -19.84
C ILE A 115 16.73 -34.38 -19.07
N LYS A 116 17.15 -33.25 -19.66
CA LYS A 116 17.01 -31.92 -19.07
C LYS A 116 15.54 -31.49 -19.05
N THR A 117 15.11 -30.89 -17.95
CA THR A 117 13.81 -30.23 -17.87
C THR A 117 13.84 -28.88 -18.59
N PHE A 118 12.65 -28.39 -18.95
CA PHE A 118 12.47 -27.03 -19.46
C PHE A 118 11.08 -26.55 -19.05
N ALA A 119 10.94 -25.24 -18.82
CA ALA A 119 9.68 -24.62 -18.44
C ALA A 119 8.96 -24.12 -19.70
N ILE A 120 7.74 -24.59 -19.96
CA ILE A 120 6.95 -24.08 -21.11
C ILE A 120 6.53 -22.61 -20.89
N ILE A 121 6.48 -22.16 -19.63
CA ILE A 121 6.21 -20.78 -19.21
C ILE A 121 7.12 -20.45 -18.02
N GLY A 122 7.81 -19.29 -18.05
CA GLY A 122 8.62 -18.80 -16.92
C GLY A 122 10.13 -19.11 -16.98
N GLU A 123 10.90 -18.35 -16.20
CA GLU A 123 12.37 -18.20 -16.20
C GLU A 123 13.15 -19.39 -15.60
N THR A 124 14.49 -19.36 -15.73
CA THR A 124 15.45 -20.43 -15.44
C THR A 124 15.48 -20.88 -13.95
N ASN A 125 15.28 -22.17 -13.71
CA ASN A 125 15.05 -22.77 -12.39
C ASN A 125 16.20 -22.71 -11.37
N LYS A 126 17.46 -22.62 -11.83
CA LYS A 126 18.62 -22.57 -10.93
C LYS A 126 18.66 -21.24 -10.18
N GLU A 127 18.46 -20.14 -10.89
CA GLU A 127 18.45 -18.79 -10.35
C GLU A 127 17.30 -18.60 -9.36
N ILE A 128 16.13 -19.20 -9.65
CA ILE A 128 14.96 -19.18 -8.77
C ILE A 128 15.23 -19.91 -7.46
N LYS A 129 15.95 -21.05 -7.48
CA LYS A 129 16.28 -21.80 -6.25
C LYS A 129 17.34 -21.14 -5.40
N ASP A 130 18.38 -20.61 -6.02
CA ASP A 130 19.43 -19.88 -5.30
C ASP A 130 18.81 -18.65 -4.62
N ALA A 131 17.89 -17.95 -5.30
CA ALA A 131 17.13 -16.84 -4.74
C ALA A 131 16.19 -17.26 -3.59
N ILE A 132 15.43 -18.36 -3.72
CA ILE A 132 14.60 -18.87 -2.61
C ILE A 132 15.45 -19.21 -1.39
N ALA A 133 16.56 -19.94 -1.58
CA ALA A 133 17.43 -20.35 -0.48
C ALA A 133 18.07 -19.15 0.24
N GLU A 134 18.46 -18.11 -0.51
CA GLU A 134 18.99 -16.87 0.06
C GLU A 134 17.92 -16.12 0.87
N ILE A 135 16.69 -16.00 0.34
CA ILE A 135 15.58 -15.35 1.05
C ILE A 135 15.17 -16.14 2.29
N GLU A 136 15.11 -17.47 2.22
CA GLU A 136 14.80 -18.33 3.37
C GLU A 136 15.87 -18.24 4.47
N LEU A 137 17.14 -18.11 4.10
CA LEU A 137 18.23 -17.88 5.05
C LEU A 137 18.10 -16.51 5.75
N GLN A 138 17.75 -15.46 4.99
CA GLN A 138 17.50 -14.12 5.53
C GLN A 138 16.29 -14.09 6.47
N LEU A 139 15.19 -14.74 6.09
CA LEU A 139 13.99 -14.89 6.93
C LEU A 139 14.32 -15.64 8.23
N GLY A 140 15.14 -16.69 8.15
CA GLY A 140 15.57 -17.49 9.29
C GLY A 140 14.43 -18.25 9.97
N SER A 141 14.61 -18.65 11.23
CA SER A 141 13.58 -19.37 11.98
C SER A 141 13.47 -18.96 13.45
N LEU A 142 12.24 -19.03 13.96
CA LEU A 142 11.90 -18.78 15.37
C LEU A 142 12.51 -19.84 16.30
N GLU A 143 12.44 -21.11 15.91
CA GLU A 143 12.96 -22.24 16.70
C GLU A 143 14.48 -22.17 16.89
N LYS A 144 15.20 -21.77 15.83
CA LYS A 144 16.66 -21.65 15.86
C LYS A 144 17.13 -20.26 16.31
N LYS A 145 16.20 -19.32 16.54
CA LYS A 145 16.48 -17.93 16.91
C LYS A 145 17.40 -17.22 15.91
N THR A 146 17.11 -17.35 14.62
CA THR A 146 17.94 -16.79 13.55
C THR A 146 17.10 -15.96 12.58
N GLY A 147 17.74 -15.01 11.91
CA GLY A 147 17.16 -14.19 10.84
C GLY A 147 16.06 -13.22 11.29
N LEU A 148 15.41 -12.62 10.29
CA LEU A 148 14.42 -11.56 10.48
C LEU A 148 13.21 -12.02 11.32
N LYS A 149 12.80 -13.28 11.23
CA LYS A 149 11.67 -13.82 12.02
C LYS A 149 11.94 -13.81 13.52
N HIS A 150 13.17 -14.07 13.95
CA HIS A 150 13.55 -13.96 15.36
C HIS A 150 13.60 -12.51 15.83
N GLU A 151 14.15 -11.61 15.00
CA GLU A 151 14.17 -10.18 15.29
C GLU A 151 12.76 -9.60 15.44
N LEU A 152 11.82 -10.01 14.57
CA LEU A 152 10.42 -9.57 14.64
C LEU A 152 9.77 -9.96 15.97
N GLU A 153 10.02 -11.16 16.46
CA GLU A 153 9.48 -11.62 17.76
C GLU A 153 10.07 -10.84 18.93
N THR A 154 11.35 -10.47 18.87
CA THR A 154 11.97 -9.58 19.87
C THR A 154 11.32 -8.20 19.83
N ARG A 155 11.17 -7.61 18.63
CA ARG A 155 10.49 -6.31 18.45
C ARG A 155 9.03 -6.35 18.90
N ARG A 156 8.35 -7.48 18.73
CA ARG A 156 6.97 -7.69 19.22
C ARG A 156 6.92 -7.60 20.74
N LYS A 157 7.82 -8.29 21.44
CA LYS A 157 7.92 -8.22 22.90
C LYS A 157 8.22 -6.81 23.38
N ASP A 158 9.16 -6.12 22.72
CA ASP A 158 9.51 -4.73 23.06
C ASP A 158 8.32 -3.78 22.86
N LYS A 159 7.58 -3.95 21.76
CA LYS A 159 6.32 -3.24 21.49
C LYS A 159 5.28 -3.50 22.58
N ASP A 160 5.06 -4.76 22.94
CA ASP A 160 4.03 -5.14 23.91
C ASP A 160 4.38 -4.64 25.32
N ILE A 161 5.66 -4.74 25.72
CA ILE A 161 6.18 -4.19 26.99
C ILE A 161 6.02 -2.66 27.00
N SER A 162 6.47 -1.97 25.95
CA SER A 162 6.41 -0.50 25.88
C SER A 162 4.97 0.02 25.91
N LYS A 163 4.07 -0.65 25.18
CA LYS A 163 2.63 -0.35 25.18
C LYS A 163 2.01 -0.58 26.55
N SER A 164 2.37 -1.67 27.22
CA SER A 164 1.91 -1.98 28.57
C SER A 164 2.40 -0.93 29.56
N ASN A 165 3.68 -0.55 29.51
CA ASN A 165 4.26 0.47 30.40
C ASN A 165 3.60 1.83 30.23
N HIS A 166 3.38 2.28 28.98
CA HIS A 166 2.63 3.50 28.69
C HIS A 166 1.21 3.43 29.24
N LYS A 167 0.50 2.33 28.98
CA LYS A 167 -0.88 2.15 29.46
C LYS A 167 -0.97 2.16 30.99
N VAL A 168 -0.10 1.42 31.68
CA VAL A 168 -0.07 1.39 33.15
C VAL A 168 0.19 2.78 33.72
N ALA A 169 1.09 3.56 33.12
CA ALA A 169 1.36 4.93 33.55
C ALA A 169 0.15 5.87 33.36
N ASP A 170 -0.50 5.81 32.20
CA ASP A 170 -1.67 6.63 31.87
C ASP A 170 -2.91 6.26 32.72
N ASP A 171 -3.14 4.96 32.90
CA ASP A 171 -4.21 4.43 33.75
C ASP A 171 -3.97 4.84 35.22
N ALA A 172 -2.74 4.72 35.73
CA ALA A 172 -2.40 5.13 37.10
C ALA A 172 -2.63 6.63 37.35
N LEU A 173 -2.27 7.50 36.39
CA LEU A 173 -2.57 8.93 36.51
C LEU A 173 -4.08 9.19 36.46
N SER A 174 -4.78 8.55 35.53
CA SER A 174 -6.24 8.66 35.40
C SER A 174 -6.96 8.16 36.66
N ASP A 175 -6.47 7.11 37.30
CA ASP A 175 -6.97 6.59 38.58
C ASP A 175 -6.75 7.55 39.73
N LYS A 176 -5.57 8.17 39.84
CA LYS A 176 -5.31 9.24 40.83
C LYS A 176 -6.32 10.37 40.66
N LEU A 177 -6.52 10.85 39.42
CA LEU A 177 -7.48 11.92 39.11
C LEU A 177 -8.92 11.52 39.45
N ARG A 178 -9.34 10.32 39.04
CA ARG A 178 -10.69 9.78 39.26
C ARG A 178 -10.98 9.59 40.75
N THR A 179 -10.03 9.02 41.48
CA THR A 179 -10.13 8.82 42.94
C THR A 179 -10.25 10.16 43.65
N HIS A 180 -9.39 11.12 43.34
CA HIS A 180 -9.45 12.45 43.97
C HIS A 180 -10.76 13.19 43.62
N ALA A 181 -11.20 13.15 42.36
CA ALA A 181 -12.46 13.73 41.93
C ALA A 181 -13.67 13.15 42.69
N ASN A 182 -13.74 11.83 42.84
CA ASN A 182 -14.86 11.14 43.49
C ASN A 182 -14.81 11.18 45.01
N ASP A 183 -13.64 11.03 45.62
CA ASP A 183 -13.52 10.83 47.06
C ASP A 183 -13.20 12.10 47.85
N LYS A 184 -12.56 13.09 47.22
CA LYS A 184 -12.21 14.36 47.87
C LYS A 184 -13.14 15.48 47.43
N ILE A 185 -13.31 15.69 46.13
CA ILE A 185 -14.07 16.85 45.63
C ILE A 185 -15.58 16.59 45.68
N LYS A 186 -16.07 15.52 45.05
CA LYS A 186 -17.51 15.21 44.98
C LYS A 186 -18.15 15.00 46.36
N LYS A 187 -17.41 14.45 47.32
CA LYS A 187 -17.89 14.21 48.70
C LYS A 187 -17.82 15.44 49.60
N ASN A 188 -17.06 16.47 49.22
CA ASN A 188 -16.95 17.68 50.01
C ASN A 188 -18.18 18.58 49.77
N ARG A 189 -19.03 18.67 50.81
CA ARG A 189 -20.27 19.47 50.77
C ARG A 189 -20.01 20.97 50.58
N GLU A 190 -18.84 21.47 50.98
CA GLU A 190 -18.51 22.88 50.85
C GLU A 190 -18.41 23.31 49.38
N TYR A 191 -17.90 22.45 48.48
CA TYR A 191 -17.78 22.78 47.06
C TYR A 191 -19.10 22.77 46.30
N GLY A 192 -20.16 22.16 46.84
CA GLY A 192 -21.51 22.23 46.30
C GLY A 192 -21.71 21.57 44.92
N VAL A 193 -20.82 20.66 44.51
CA VAL A 193 -20.92 19.99 43.20
C VAL A 193 -21.44 18.56 43.35
N ALA A 194 -22.70 18.33 42.96
CA ALA A 194 -23.32 17.00 43.03
C ALA A 194 -22.72 15.97 42.05
N VAL A 195 -22.21 16.45 40.91
CA VAL A 195 -21.58 15.63 39.86
C VAL A 195 -20.19 16.17 39.55
N TYR A 196 -19.16 15.48 40.03
CA TYR A 196 -17.77 15.79 39.74
C TYR A 196 -17.03 14.51 39.35
N ASN A 197 -16.45 14.49 38.15
CA ASN A 197 -15.83 13.33 37.53
C ASN A 197 -14.42 13.67 37.00
N ILE A 198 -13.80 12.72 36.30
CA ILE A 198 -12.45 12.91 35.74
C ILE A 198 -12.38 14.04 34.69
N GLU A 199 -13.46 14.33 33.96
CA GLU A 199 -13.48 15.43 32.99
C GLU A 199 -13.60 16.78 33.69
N SER A 200 -14.34 16.85 34.81
CA SER A 200 -14.41 18.05 35.65
C SER A 200 -13.05 18.41 36.23
N ILE A 201 -12.33 17.44 36.81
CA ILE A 201 -10.99 17.73 37.35
C ILE A 201 -9.99 18.11 36.27
N LYS A 202 -10.04 17.49 35.09
CA LYS A 202 -9.20 17.89 33.95
C LYS A 202 -9.49 19.33 33.49
N ARG A 203 -10.76 19.76 33.49
CA ARG A 203 -11.13 21.16 33.20
C ARG A 203 -10.62 22.12 34.26
N ASP A 204 -10.76 21.78 35.53
CA ASP A 204 -10.26 22.61 36.62
C ASP A 204 -8.72 22.72 36.58
N ILE A 205 -8.00 21.64 36.23
CA ILE A 205 -6.55 21.66 36.00
C ILE A 205 -6.16 22.65 34.89
N ILE A 206 -6.94 22.70 33.80
CA ILE A 206 -6.71 23.68 32.71
C ILE A 206 -6.91 25.10 33.23
N LEU A 207 -7.93 25.34 34.06
CA LEU A 207 -8.21 26.67 34.63
C LEU A 207 -7.09 27.16 35.54
N ILE A 208 -6.59 26.31 36.45
CA ILE A 208 -5.53 26.70 37.39
C ILE A 208 -4.16 26.87 36.72
N LYS A 209 -3.94 26.27 35.53
CA LYS A 209 -2.72 26.46 34.74
C LYS A 209 -2.73 27.72 33.88
N LYS A 210 -3.85 28.44 33.77
CA LYS A 210 -3.87 29.74 33.09
C LYS A 210 -3.07 30.76 33.89
N ALA A 211 -2.37 31.65 33.18
CA ALA A 211 -1.63 32.74 33.78
C ALA A 211 -2.54 33.58 34.69
N GLY A 212 -2.10 33.84 35.92
CA GLY A 212 -2.82 34.67 36.90
C GLY A 212 -3.56 33.92 38.00
N PHE A 213 -3.65 32.57 37.96
CA PHE A 213 -4.19 31.82 39.09
C PHE A 213 -3.22 31.84 40.29
N LYS A 214 -3.75 32.13 41.48
CA LYS A 214 -3.03 32.01 42.75
C LYS A 214 -3.87 31.16 43.71
N PRO A 215 -3.31 30.08 44.29
CA PRO A 215 -4.01 29.31 45.31
C PRO A 215 -4.23 30.17 46.56
N LEU A 216 -5.37 29.95 47.23
CA LEU A 216 -5.72 30.65 48.46
C LEU A 216 -4.76 30.28 49.61
N SER A 217 -4.39 31.26 50.44
CA SER A 217 -3.73 31.03 51.73
C SER A 217 -4.69 30.38 52.74
N GLU A 218 -4.19 29.87 53.86
CA GLU A 218 -5.06 29.28 54.91
C GLU A 218 -6.01 30.32 55.54
N ASP A 219 -5.57 31.57 55.66
CA ASP A 219 -6.42 32.66 56.12
C ASP A 219 -7.54 32.96 55.11
N GLU A 220 -7.19 33.02 53.82
CA GLU A 220 -8.18 33.24 52.74
C GLU A 220 -9.18 32.08 52.64
N LYS A 221 -8.72 30.82 52.80
CA LYS A 221 -9.60 29.65 52.86
C LYS A 221 -10.58 29.76 54.01
N SER A 222 -10.09 30.12 55.21
CA SER A 222 -10.92 30.29 56.41
C SER A 222 -12.01 31.34 56.21
N VAL A 223 -11.66 32.49 55.60
CA VAL A 223 -12.61 33.56 55.25
C VAL A 223 -13.67 33.06 54.27
N LYS A 224 -13.27 32.33 53.21
CA LYS A 224 -14.20 31.80 52.21
C LYS A 224 -15.11 30.71 52.80
N SER A 225 -14.61 29.84 53.67
CA SER A 225 -15.43 28.84 54.36
C SER A 225 -16.42 29.47 55.35
N ALA A 226 -16.06 30.57 56.01
CA ALA A 226 -17.00 31.33 56.84
C ALA A 226 -18.14 31.96 56.00
N LEU A 227 -17.82 32.53 54.83
CA LEU A 227 -18.81 33.07 53.89
C LEU A 227 -19.83 32.00 53.43
N LEU A 228 -19.40 30.75 53.24
CA LEU A 228 -20.31 29.66 52.85
C LEU A 228 -21.39 29.36 53.91
N ARG A 229 -21.13 29.66 55.18
CA ARG A 229 -22.05 29.42 56.31
C ARG A 229 -22.98 30.58 56.59
N GLN A 230 -22.78 31.76 55.99
CA GLN A 230 -23.68 32.90 56.16
C GLN A 230 -25.05 32.57 55.56
N GLU A 231 -26.15 32.96 56.20
CA GLU A 231 -27.50 32.81 55.65
C GLU A 231 -27.99 34.14 55.07
N ILE A 232 -28.96 34.08 54.15
CA ILE A 232 -29.57 35.31 53.63
C ILE A 232 -30.37 35.94 54.78
N LEU A 233 -30.04 37.18 55.13
CA LEU A 233 -30.81 37.96 56.09
C LEU A 233 -31.98 38.64 55.35
N PRO A 234 -33.17 38.77 55.98
CA PRO A 234 -34.28 39.52 55.42
C PRO A 234 -33.88 40.98 55.14
N ASP A 235 -34.30 41.52 54.00
CA ASP A 235 -34.09 42.92 53.67
C ASP A 235 -34.72 43.83 54.72
N ILE A 236 -33.96 44.82 55.17
CA ILE A 236 -34.47 45.89 56.05
C ILE A 236 -35.25 46.86 55.15
N SER A 237 -36.58 46.81 55.23
CA SER A 237 -37.50 47.44 54.27
C SER A 237 -37.68 48.95 54.43
N SER A 238 -37.36 49.51 55.60
CA SER A 238 -37.61 50.92 55.91
C SER A 238 -36.32 51.68 56.17
N LYS A 239 -36.14 52.80 55.46
CA LYS A 239 -35.09 53.78 55.76
C LYS A 239 -35.42 54.43 57.11
N VAL A 240 -34.41 54.57 57.98
CA VAL A 240 -34.55 55.29 59.24
C VAL A 240 -34.71 56.77 58.90
N SER A 241 -35.82 57.36 59.35
CA SER A 241 -36.13 58.78 59.15
C SER A 241 -36.81 59.32 60.41
N ILE A 242 -36.24 60.35 61.00
CA ILE A 242 -36.65 60.88 62.30
C ILE A 242 -36.91 62.38 62.16
N ASN A 243 -38.09 62.82 62.58
CA ASN A 243 -38.49 64.22 62.55
C ASN A 243 -38.56 64.78 63.97
N LEU A 244 -37.52 65.48 64.41
CA LEU A 244 -37.44 66.06 65.75
C LEU A 244 -38.44 67.22 65.90
N LYS A 245 -39.27 67.20 66.95
CA LYS A 245 -40.27 68.25 67.20
C LYS A 245 -39.77 69.41 68.05
N PHE A 246 -38.51 69.39 68.50
CA PHE A 246 -38.00 70.40 69.44
C PHE A 246 -38.15 71.83 68.95
N LYS A 247 -37.80 72.16 67.69
CA LYS A 247 -37.96 73.53 67.17
C LYS A 247 -39.39 74.06 67.32
N HIS A 248 -40.38 73.24 66.98
CA HIS A 248 -41.79 73.60 67.12
C HIS A 248 -42.17 73.76 68.60
N LEU A 249 -41.82 72.78 69.44
CA LEU A 249 -42.13 72.80 70.87
C LEU A 249 -41.46 73.97 71.60
N ALA A 250 -40.20 74.28 71.25
CA ALA A 250 -39.43 75.38 71.81
C ALA A 250 -40.03 76.73 71.41
N ALA A 251 -40.46 76.91 70.15
CA ALA A 251 -41.14 78.12 69.72
C ALA A 251 -42.47 78.35 70.45
N THR A 252 -43.29 77.29 70.60
CA THR A 252 -44.53 77.37 71.40
C THR A 252 -44.23 77.69 72.86
N ALA A 253 -43.25 77.01 73.46
CA ALA A 253 -42.87 77.22 74.84
C ALA A 253 -42.30 78.62 75.08
N GLU A 254 -41.41 79.12 74.22
CA GLU A 254 -40.83 80.46 74.34
C GLU A 254 -41.90 81.55 74.38
N ALA A 255 -42.91 81.45 73.51
CA ALA A 255 -44.05 82.36 73.51
C ALA A 255 -44.78 82.36 74.87
N LEU A 256 -44.99 81.19 75.49
CA LEU A 256 -45.65 81.06 76.80
C LEU A 256 -44.77 81.51 77.97
N LEU A 257 -43.47 81.21 77.91
CA LEU A 257 -42.50 81.54 78.95
C LEU A 257 -42.27 83.06 79.05
N GLN A 258 -42.33 83.77 77.91
CA GLN A 258 -42.10 85.22 77.84
C GLN A 258 -43.39 86.07 77.86
N ARG A 259 -44.57 85.48 77.66
CA ARG A 259 -45.85 86.21 77.68
C ARG A 259 -46.06 86.90 79.02
N THR A 260 -46.06 88.23 79.04
CA THR A 260 -46.37 89.03 80.23
C THR A 260 -47.87 89.15 80.42
N ILE A 261 -48.37 88.81 81.61
CA ILE A 261 -49.78 88.99 81.99
C ILE A 261 -49.85 89.89 83.22
N THR A 262 -50.87 90.75 83.31
CA THR A 262 -51.10 91.61 84.47
C THR A 262 -52.45 91.28 85.11
N PRO A 263 -52.52 91.15 86.45
CA PRO A 263 -53.80 90.97 87.12
C PRO A 263 -54.69 92.20 86.92
N THR A 264 -56.01 92.00 86.81
CA THR A 264 -56.98 93.11 86.71
C THR A 264 -56.97 93.96 88.00
N GLN A 265 -56.76 93.31 89.16
CA GLN A 265 -56.41 93.96 90.41
C GLN A 265 -55.28 93.20 91.11
N ALA A 266 -54.16 93.88 91.36
CA ALA A 266 -52.97 93.27 91.93
C ALA A 266 -53.07 93.09 93.45
N ILE A 267 -52.85 91.87 93.92
CA ILE A 267 -52.54 91.57 95.33
C ILE A 267 -51.01 91.49 95.40
N GLN A 268 -50.38 92.54 95.91
CA GLN A 268 -48.91 92.69 95.86
C GLN A 268 -48.16 91.56 96.58
N GLU A 269 -48.71 91.06 97.69
CA GLU A 269 -48.12 89.95 98.43
C GLU A 269 -48.03 88.67 97.58
N LEU A 270 -49.06 88.39 96.76
CA LEU A 270 -49.07 87.23 95.86
C LEU A 270 -48.19 87.45 94.61
N LEU A 271 -47.97 88.69 94.18
CA LEU A 271 -47.01 88.97 93.09
C LEU A 271 -45.56 88.80 93.55
N ASN A 272 -45.27 89.13 94.81
CA ASN A 272 -43.93 89.08 95.38
C ASN A 272 -43.56 87.70 95.94
N ASP A 273 -44.54 86.88 96.30
CA ASP A 273 -44.35 85.51 96.79
C ASP A 273 -45.12 84.49 95.94
N SER A 274 -44.39 83.82 95.05
CA SER A 274 -44.94 82.80 94.16
C SER A 274 -45.43 81.54 94.90
N VAL A 275 -44.82 81.20 96.03
CA VAL A 275 -45.23 80.05 96.86
C VAL A 275 -46.57 80.35 97.51
N LEU A 276 -46.72 81.56 98.05
CA LEU A 276 -47.96 82.03 98.62
C LEU A 276 -49.06 82.16 97.56
N GLN A 277 -48.74 82.67 96.38
CA GLN A 277 -49.66 82.74 95.24
C GLN A 277 -50.20 81.38 94.83
N LEU A 278 -49.30 80.39 94.71
CA LEU A 278 -49.67 79.01 94.39
C LEU A 278 -50.56 78.43 95.49
N TRP A 279 -50.19 78.62 96.76
CA TRP A 279 -50.99 78.17 97.91
C TRP A 279 -52.40 78.78 97.91
N VAL A 280 -52.53 80.11 97.70
CA VAL A 280 -53.83 80.79 97.61
C VAL A 280 -54.64 80.19 96.46
N LYS A 281 -54.02 80.01 95.29
CA LYS A 281 -54.67 79.49 94.10
C LYS A 281 -55.17 78.05 94.30
N GLU A 282 -54.35 77.17 94.86
CA GLU A 282 -54.74 75.80 95.23
C GLU A 282 -55.82 75.80 96.32
N GLY A 283 -55.82 76.82 97.19
CA GLY A 283 -56.83 77.04 98.21
C GLY A 283 -58.20 77.43 97.65
N ILE A 284 -58.29 78.15 96.52
CA ILE A 284 -59.55 78.60 95.91
C ILE A 284 -60.55 77.43 95.71
N PRO A 285 -60.24 76.35 94.97
CA PRO A 285 -61.19 75.26 94.73
C PRO A 285 -61.52 74.45 96.00
N LEU A 286 -60.75 74.61 97.08
CA LEU A 286 -61.04 74.00 98.38
C LEU A 286 -62.05 74.83 99.19
N HIS A 287 -62.24 76.11 98.88
CA HIS A 287 -63.08 77.02 99.67
C HIS A 287 -64.27 77.60 98.90
N LYS A 288 -64.06 78.08 97.67
CA LYS A 288 -65.09 78.71 96.84
C LYS A 288 -66.27 77.76 96.67
N GLU A 289 -67.48 78.23 96.97
CA GLU A 289 -68.74 77.47 96.93
C GLU A 289 -68.81 76.24 97.87
N LYS A 290 -67.82 76.04 98.74
CA LYS A 290 -67.74 74.89 99.65
C LYS A 290 -67.75 75.28 101.13
N ARG A 291 -67.26 76.48 101.47
CA ARG A 291 -67.07 76.93 102.86
C ARG A 291 -67.28 78.43 102.98
N ASP A 292 -67.99 78.84 104.04
CA ASP A 292 -68.14 80.25 104.42
C ASP A 292 -67.07 80.72 105.43
N THR A 293 -66.23 79.79 105.90
CA THR A 293 -65.13 80.04 106.86
C THR A 293 -63.79 79.54 106.32
N CYS A 294 -62.70 80.18 106.72
CA CYS A 294 -61.33 79.77 106.35
C CYS A 294 -61.01 78.39 106.94
N ALA A 295 -60.51 77.44 106.13
CA ALA A 295 -60.17 76.11 106.60
C ALA A 295 -58.99 76.10 107.60
N PHE A 296 -58.17 77.15 107.61
CA PHE A 296 -57.00 77.27 108.49
C PHE A 296 -57.36 77.89 109.84
N CYS A 297 -57.76 79.17 109.85
CA CYS A 297 -58.02 79.92 111.09
C CYS A 297 -59.48 79.88 111.57
N ARG A 298 -60.40 79.27 110.79
CA ARG A 298 -61.85 79.16 111.09
C ARG A 298 -62.62 80.48 111.18
N GLN A 299 -62.02 81.60 110.83
CA GLN A 299 -62.71 82.89 110.73
C GLN A 299 -63.63 82.94 109.49
N THR A 300 -64.71 83.73 109.57
CA THR A 300 -65.63 83.96 108.44
C THR A 300 -64.89 84.63 107.28
N LEU A 301 -65.11 84.13 106.06
CA LEU A 301 -64.50 84.71 104.87
C LEU A 301 -65.19 86.03 104.49
N PRO A 302 -64.45 87.09 104.10
CA PRO A 302 -65.04 88.33 103.61
C PRO A 302 -65.94 88.08 102.39
N SER A 303 -67.09 88.76 102.32
CA SER A 303 -68.06 88.57 101.23
C SER A 303 -67.53 88.91 99.84
N ASN A 304 -66.50 89.78 99.75
CA ASN A 304 -65.86 90.18 98.50
C ASN A 304 -64.60 89.37 98.15
N ILE A 305 -64.20 88.37 98.95
CA ILE A 305 -62.92 87.66 98.76
C ILE A 305 -62.79 87.00 97.39
N TRP A 306 -63.89 86.43 96.88
CA TRP A 306 -63.89 85.75 95.58
C TRP A 306 -63.74 86.73 94.42
N GLN A 307 -64.38 87.90 94.50
CA GLN A 307 -64.22 88.95 93.49
C GLN A 307 -62.78 89.49 93.48
N VAL A 308 -62.16 89.63 94.65
CA VAL A 308 -60.76 90.07 94.80
C VAL A 308 -59.81 89.03 94.21
N LEU A 309 -59.99 87.75 94.52
CA LEU A 309 -59.17 86.66 93.98
C LEU A 309 -59.39 86.43 92.48
N ASP A 310 -60.63 86.51 91.97
CA ASP A 310 -60.94 86.39 90.53
C ASP A 310 -60.37 87.58 89.73
N SER A 311 -60.32 88.77 90.33
CA SER A 311 -59.67 89.94 89.71
C SER A 311 -58.15 89.83 89.69
N HIS A 312 -57.57 89.06 90.62
CA HIS A 312 -56.15 88.75 90.65
C HIS A 312 -55.79 87.65 89.64
N PHE A 313 -56.50 86.52 89.70
CA PHE A 313 -56.37 85.38 88.78
C PHE A 313 -57.33 85.52 87.59
N SER A 314 -57.04 86.49 86.71
CA SER A 314 -57.89 86.82 85.55
C SER A 314 -58.03 85.65 84.55
N LYS A 315 -59.01 85.74 83.64
CA LYS A 315 -59.21 84.78 82.53
C LYS A 315 -57.92 84.51 81.75
N GLU A 316 -57.11 85.55 81.55
CA GLU A 316 -55.83 85.45 80.85
C GLU A 316 -54.81 84.55 81.58
N SER A 317 -54.80 84.58 82.92
CA SER A 317 -53.94 83.70 83.73
C SER A 317 -54.36 82.22 83.65
N THR A 318 -55.66 81.95 83.55
CA THR A 318 -56.20 80.59 83.38
C THR A 318 -55.94 80.05 81.97
N GLU A 319 -56.07 80.90 80.94
CA GLU A 319 -55.76 80.55 79.54
C GLU A 319 -54.27 80.21 79.38
N LEU A 320 -53.37 81.05 79.92
CA LEU A 320 -51.92 80.80 79.89
C LEU A 320 -51.55 79.48 80.57
N GLU A 321 -52.13 79.17 81.72
CA GLU A 321 -51.90 77.90 82.41
C GLU A 321 -52.35 76.69 81.59
N SER A 322 -53.53 76.77 80.97
CA SER A 322 -54.04 75.68 80.12
C SER A 322 -53.17 75.46 78.88
N GLU A 323 -52.66 76.54 78.27
CA GLU A 323 -51.71 76.48 77.14
C GLU A 323 -50.36 75.87 77.57
N ILE A 324 -49.88 76.21 78.78
CA ILE A 324 -48.67 75.61 79.36
C ILE A 324 -48.86 74.10 79.58
N ASP A 325 -49.98 73.67 80.16
CA ASP A 325 -50.26 72.25 80.40
C ASP A 325 -50.36 71.42 79.10
N SER A 326 -50.99 71.99 78.08
CA SER A 326 -51.04 71.39 76.73
C SER A 326 -49.63 71.24 76.13
N THR A 327 -48.78 72.26 76.31
CA THR A 327 -47.40 72.24 75.81
C THR A 327 -46.54 71.23 76.58
N ILE A 328 -46.67 71.15 77.91
CA ILE A 328 -46.00 70.12 78.74
C ILE A 328 -46.39 68.72 78.26
N THR A 329 -47.67 68.48 78.01
CA THR A 329 -48.16 67.19 77.49
C THR A 329 -47.54 66.86 76.13
N SER A 330 -47.40 67.86 75.26
CA SER A 330 -46.76 67.69 73.95
C SER A 330 -45.27 67.37 74.05
N VAL A 331 -44.56 68.00 74.99
CA VAL A 331 -43.15 67.69 75.30
C VAL A 331 -43.02 66.27 75.86
N ASP A 332 -43.88 65.86 76.79
CA ASP A 332 -43.88 64.49 77.34
C ASP A 332 -44.14 63.43 76.28
N ASN A 333 -45.02 63.71 75.32
CA ASN A 333 -45.26 62.82 74.20
C ASN A 333 -44.04 62.70 73.28
N GLU A 334 -43.28 63.78 73.07
CA GLU A 334 -42.03 63.73 72.31
C GLU A 334 -40.96 62.92 73.05
N ILE A 335 -40.78 63.12 74.36
CA ILE A 335 -39.85 62.33 75.19
C ILE A 335 -40.18 60.84 75.11
N LYS A 336 -41.47 60.47 75.21
CA LYS A 336 -41.93 59.08 75.08
C LYS A 336 -41.70 58.49 73.69
N ARG A 337 -41.57 59.33 72.65
CA ARG A 337 -41.33 58.87 71.28
C ARG A 337 -39.87 58.52 71.02
N ILE A 338 -38.92 59.06 71.79
CA ILE A 338 -37.48 58.87 71.57
C ILE A 338 -37.07 57.40 71.43
N PRO A 339 -37.48 56.47 72.32
CA PRO A 339 -37.10 55.06 72.19
C PRO A 339 -37.64 54.37 70.93
N THR A 340 -38.66 54.95 70.28
CA THR A 340 -39.27 54.39 69.06
C THR A 340 -38.58 54.84 67.78
N PHE A 341 -37.61 55.75 67.88
CA PHE A 341 -36.89 56.31 66.73
C PHE A 341 -35.99 55.31 66.00
N LEU A 342 -35.41 54.35 66.73
CA LEU A 342 -34.61 53.29 66.15
C LEU A 342 -34.97 51.96 66.80
N THR A 343 -35.66 51.10 66.05
CA THR A 343 -36.05 49.74 66.49
C THR A 343 -35.10 48.65 66.00
N LEU A 344 -34.09 49.02 65.19
CA LEU A 344 -33.17 48.06 64.58
C LEU A 344 -32.21 47.46 65.61
N THR A 345 -31.92 46.18 65.43
CA THR A 345 -30.99 45.38 66.23
C THR A 345 -29.85 44.84 65.37
N ASP A 346 -28.70 44.59 65.99
CA ASP A 346 -27.48 44.13 65.33
C ASP A 346 -27.64 42.78 64.60
N ASN A 347 -28.50 41.89 65.09
CA ASN A 347 -28.81 40.61 64.47
C ASN A 347 -29.46 40.71 63.07
N GLN A 348 -29.90 41.91 62.65
CA GLN A 348 -30.44 42.16 61.31
C GLN A 348 -29.34 42.49 60.28
N PHE A 349 -28.09 42.63 60.71
CA PHE A 349 -26.95 42.92 59.85
C PHE A 349 -26.02 41.70 59.73
N TYR A 350 -25.30 41.63 58.62
CA TYR A 350 -24.22 40.66 58.42
C TYR A 350 -23.05 40.93 59.37
N SER A 351 -22.24 39.91 59.64
CA SER A 351 -21.14 39.95 60.62
C SER A 351 -20.18 41.14 60.45
N GLU A 352 -19.95 41.54 59.20
CA GLU A 352 -19.04 42.60 58.80
C GLU A 352 -19.58 43.99 59.12
N GLU A 353 -20.89 44.20 58.96
CA GLU A 353 -21.57 45.47 59.22
C GLU A 353 -22.07 45.59 60.67
N LYS A 354 -22.16 44.48 61.43
CA LYS A 354 -22.61 44.46 62.84
C LYS A 354 -21.84 45.42 63.73
N LEU A 355 -20.50 45.40 63.65
CA LEU A 355 -19.65 46.26 64.48
C LEU A 355 -19.86 47.74 64.14
N ALA A 356 -19.95 48.07 62.85
CA ALA A 356 -20.19 49.44 62.40
C ALA A 356 -21.59 49.94 62.79
N PHE A 357 -22.59 49.06 62.76
CA PHE A 357 -23.95 49.37 63.21
C PHE A 357 -24.00 49.63 64.71
N ASP A 358 -23.39 48.76 65.54
CA ASP A 358 -23.35 48.95 67.00
C ASP A 358 -22.68 50.27 67.39
N VAL A 359 -21.58 50.63 66.72
CA VAL A 359 -20.91 51.93 66.91
C VAL A 359 -21.84 53.09 66.52
N SER A 360 -22.50 53.02 65.36
CA SER A 360 -23.39 54.08 64.87
C SER A 360 -24.64 54.25 65.74
N LYS A 361 -25.21 53.13 66.22
CA LYS A 361 -26.35 53.11 67.14
C LYS A 361 -26.00 53.77 68.48
N LYS A 362 -24.86 53.39 69.09
CA LYS A 362 -24.38 54.01 70.34
C LYS A 362 -24.19 55.51 70.21
N ALA A 363 -23.63 55.98 69.09
CA ALA A 363 -23.45 57.41 68.84
C ALA A 363 -24.79 58.15 68.71
N LEU A 364 -25.77 57.53 68.05
CA LEU A 364 -27.13 58.08 67.94
C LEU A 364 -27.84 58.13 69.31
N ASP A 365 -27.75 57.06 70.10
CA ASP A 365 -28.35 56.99 71.45
C ASP A 365 -27.79 58.10 72.36
N ILE A 366 -26.49 58.37 72.31
CA ILE A 366 -25.87 59.49 73.03
C ILE A 366 -26.49 60.83 72.61
N SER A 367 -26.70 61.03 71.30
CA SER A 367 -27.30 62.25 70.77
C SER A 367 -28.78 62.39 71.20
N PHE A 368 -29.53 61.28 71.29
CA PHE A 368 -30.89 61.29 71.80
C PHE A 368 -30.99 61.56 73.30
N GLU A 369 -30.02 61.15 74.11
CA GLU A 369 -29.97 61.53 75.52
C GLU A 369 -29.76 63.04 75.70
N VAL A 370 -28.99 63.69 74.82
CA VAL A 370 -28.87 65.16 74.81
C VAL A 370 -30.19 65.82 74.40
N TYR A 371 -30.83 65.33 73.33
CA TYR A 371 -32.15 65.80 72.88
C TYR A 371 -33.22 65.67 73.97
N LYS A 372 -33.23 64.53 74.68
CA LYS A 372 -34.13 64.28 75.80
C LYS A 372 -33.92 65.27 76.94
N LYS A 373 -32.67 65.55 77.31
CA LYS A 373 -32.33 66.56 78.33
C LYS A 373 -32.83 67.95 77.95
N ASP A 374 -32.72 68.34 76.69
CA ASP A 374 -33.23 69.62 76.22
C ASP A 374 -34.77 69.69 76.35
N LEU A 375 -35.49 68.62 76.03
CA LEU A 375 -36.94 68.52 76.24
C LEU A 375 -37.32 68.56 77.72
N GLU A 376 -36.56 67.87 78.58
CA GLU A 376 -36.76 67.91 80.04
C GLU A 376 -36.49 69.31 80.62
N ALA A 377 -35.48 70.02 80.12
CA ALA A 377 -35.22 71.41 80.47
C ALA A 377 -36.37 72.33 80.03
N LEU A 378 -36.91 72.12 78.83
CA LEU A 378 -38.07 72.86 78.32
C LEU A 378 -39.32 72.61 79.18
N LYS A 379 -39.56 71.35 79.55
CA LYS A 379 -40.63 70.96 80.48
C LYS A 379 -40.47 71.63 81.84
N SER A 380 -39.26 71.62 82.40
CA SER A 380 -38.98 72.24 83.70
C SER A 380 -39.21 73.75 83.66
N ALA A 381 -38.79 74.44 82.58
CA ALA A 381 -39.06 75.87 82.41
C ALA A 381 -40.56 76.17 82.35
N LEU A 382 -41.34 75.36 81.63
CA LEU A 382 -42.80 75.47 81.57
C LEU A 382 -43.46 75.22 82.93
N GLN A 383 -42.98 74.23 83.70
CA GLN A 383 -43.47 73.97 85.06
C GLN A 383 -43.13 75.13 86.02
N ASN A 384 -41.92 75.70 85.93
CA ASN A 384 -41.55 76.88 86.70
C ASN A 384 -42.44 78.07 86.34
N ARG A 385 -42.74 78.28 85.04
CA ARG A 385 -43.68 79.30 84.58
C ARG A 385 -45.09 79.07 85.11
N LYS A 386 -45.56 77.81 85.13
CA LYS A 386 -46.87 77.44 85.70
C LYS A 386 -46.98 77.79 87.19
N ASN A 387 -45.92 77.53 87.95
CA ASN A 387 -45.86 77.82 89.38
C ASN A 387 -45.67 79.32 89.69
N SER A 388 -45.46 80.16 88.68
CA SER A 388 -45.22 81.60 88.81
C SER A 388 -45.78 82.37 87.60
N LEU A 389 -47.11 82.31 87.41
CA LEU A 389 -47.80 82.77 86.20
C LEU A 389 -47.57 84.26 85.85
N PHE A 390 -47.20 85.10 86.81
CA PHE A 390 -46.92 86.52 86.56
C PHE A 390 -45.44 86.84 86.29
N GLN A 391 -44.52 85.88 86.47
CA GLN A 391 -43.08 86.06 86.26
C GLN A 391 -42.56 85.32 85.02
N THR A 392 -42.03 86.05 84.05
CA THR A 392 -41.46 85.45 82.83
C THR A 392 -40.27 84.56 83.16
N VAL A 393 -40.10 83.46 82.42
CA VAL A 393 -38.99 82.53 82.55
C VAL A 393 -38.16 82.57 81.27
N ALA A 394 -36.83 82.61 81.39
CA ALA A 394 -35.98 82.57 80.21
C ALA A 394 -36.07 81.18 79.52
N PRO A 395 -36.26 81.11 78.20
CA PRO A 395 -36.29 79.83 77.50
C PRO A 395 -34.92 79.14 77.57
N PRO A 396 -34.87 77.82 77.84
CA PRO A 396 -33.61 77.08 77.82
C PRO A 396 -33.03 77.02 76.41
N LYS A 397 -31.70 77.13 76.29
CA LYS A 397 -31.00 76.97 75.01
C LYS A 397 -30.79 75.49 74.71
N PRO A 398 -31.10 75.00 73.49
CA PRO A 398 -30.83 73.62 73.13
C PRO A 398 -29.33 73.33 73.07
N SER A 399 -28.99 72.11 73.46
CA SER A 399 -27.64 71.53 73.44
C SER A 399 -27.48 70.52 72.31
N HIS A 400 -28.57 69.92 71.83
CA HIS A 400 -28.55 68.94 70.75
C HIS A 400 -28.19 69.59 69.41
N ASP A 401 -27.51 68.83 68.56
CA ASP A 401 -27.21 69.20 67.18
C ASP A 401 -28.03 68.31 66.24
N GLU A 402 -29.02 68.89 65.57
CA GLU A 402 -29.87 68.19 64.60
C GLU A 402 -29.05 67.61 63.44
N LYS A 403 -27.96 68.27 63.02
CA LYS A 403 -27.11 67.78 61.92
C LYS A 403 -26.30 66.55 62.32
N VAL A 404 -25.84 66.48 63.57
CA VAL A 404 -25.11 65.31 64.08
C VAL A 404 -26.05 64.11 64.17
N ILE A 405 -27.29 64.32 64.64
CA ILE A 405 -28.33 63.29 64.63
C ILE A 405 -28.61 62.81 63.20
N GLU A 406 -28.76 63.73 62.24
CA GLU A 406 -28.97 63.41 60.82
C GLU A 406 -27.79 62.61 60.23
N GLN A 407 -26.54 62.97 60.52
CA GLN A 407 -25.34 62.22 60.10
C GLN A 407 -25.32 60.79 60.63
N HIS A 408 -25.69 60.57 61.90
CA HIS A 408 -25.79 59.24 62.47
C HIS A 408 -26.89 58.41 61.80
N ILE A 409 -28.04 59.03 61.48
CA ILE A 409 -29.12 58.39 60.72
C ILE A 409 -28.66 58.01 59.31
N GLU A 410 -27.94 58.90 58.62
CA GLU A 410 -27.37 58.63 57.30
C GLU A 410 -26.36 57.48 57.34
N ALA A 411 -25.49 57.42 58.34
CA ALA A 411 -24.54 56.33 58.52
C ALA A 411 -25.26 54.98 58.71
N ILE A 412 -26.31 54.93 59.54
CA ILE A 412 -27.13 53.72 59.72
C ILE A 412 -27.83 53.33 58.41
N ASN A 413 -28.38 54.30 57.67
CA ASN A 413 -29.02 54.04 56.37
C ASN A 413 -28.03 53.51 55.32
N GLY A 414 -26.79 54.01 55.31
CA GLY A 414 -25.73 53.46 54.47
C GLY A 414 -25.40 52.00 54.80
N LEU A 415 -25.40 51.63 56.08
CA LEU A 415 -25.22 50.24 56.52
C LEU A 415 -26.40 49.34 56.12
N ILE A 416 -27.63 49.87 56.16
CA ILE A 416 -28.83 49.16 55.67
C ILE A 416 -28.68 48.85 54.17
N GLU A 417 -28.30 49.84 53.36
CA GLU A 417 -28.10 49.67 51.92
C GLU A 417 -27.00 48.64 51.62
N GLN A 418 -25.88 48.70 52.34
CA GLN A 418 -24.78 47.73 52.22
C GLN A 418 -25.23 46.30 52.56
N SER A 419 -25.94 46.13 53.69
CA SER A 419 -26.45 44.84 54.13
C SER A 419 -27.44 44.24 53.13
N ASN A 420 -28.43 45.03 52.68
CA ASN A 420 -29.42 44.59 51.68
C ASN A 420 -28.78 44.28 50.31
N SER A 421 -27.76 45.05 49.91
CA SER A 421 -27.02 44.75 48.67
C SER A 421 -26.29 43.42 48.77
N ARG A 422 -25.74 43.08 49.94
CA ARG A 422 -25.07 41.81 50.19
C ARG A 422 -26.05 40.64 50.11
N SER A 423 -27.28 40.78 50.60
CA SER A 423 -28.33 39.76 50.42
C SER A 423 -28.57 39.40 48.96
N LYS A 424 -28.44 40.37 48.03
CA LYS A 424 -28.61 40.16 46.59
C LYS A 424 -27.41 39.46 45.93
N THR A 425 -26.20 39.63 46.45
CA THR A 425 -24.98 39.05 45.87
C THR A 425 -24.51 37.79 46.60
N LEU A 426 -25.02 37.50 47.80
CA LEU A 426 -24.52 36.44 48.68
C LEU A 426 -24.45 35.07 47.98
N ASP A 427 -25.46 34.69 47.21
CA ASP A 427 -25.43 33.41 46.47
C ASP A 427 -24.34 33.37 45.39
N LYS A 428 -24.13 34.49 44.70
CA LYS A 428 -23.05 34.64 43.72
C LYS A 428 -21.68 34.60 44.40
N ASP A 429 -21.54 35.29 45.53
CA ASP A 429 -20.29 35.35 46.30
C ASP A 429 -19.95 33.99 46.91
N LYS A 430 -20.95 33.25 47.39
CA LYS A 430 -20.83 31.85 47.80
C LYS A 430 -20.41 30.97 46.64
N ALA A 431 -21.05 31.06 45.48
CA ALA A 431 -20.66 30.27 44.30
C ALA A 431 -19.19 30.50 43.92
N ALA A 432 -18.76 31.76 43.88
CA ALA A 432 -17.36 32.13 43.64
C ALA A 432 -16.42 31.60 44.73
N ALA A 433 -16.82 31.62 46.00
CA ALA A 433 -16.05 31.05 47.10
C ALA A 433 -15.90 29.52 46.99
N ARG A 434 -16.97 28.80 46.61
CA ARG A 434 -16.93 27.36 46.36
C ARG A 434 -15.94 27.00 45.26
N ASP A 435 -15.99 27.74 44.15
CA ASP A 435 -15.07 27.55 43.02
C ASP A 435 -13.63 27.84 43.44
N ALA A 436 -13.36 28.95 44.14
CA ALA A 436 -12.00 29.29 44.58
C ALA A 436 -11.40 28.25 45.55
N LEU A 437 -12.20 27.75 46.50
CA LEU A 437 -11.80 26.67 47.41
C LEU A 437 -11.54 25.36 46.65
N ARG A 438 -12.43 24.97 45.72
CA ARG A 438 -12.27 23.77 44.89
C ARG A 438 -11.02 23.84 44.01
N LEU A 439 -10.80 24.96 43.31
CA LEU A 439 -9.63 25.15 42.44
C LEU A 439 -8.33 25.15 43.24
N THR A 440 -8.33 25.69 44.46
CA THR A 440 -7.17 25.64 45.36
C THR A 440 -6.86 24.20 45.80
N GLU A 441 -7.87 23.40 46.10
CA GLU A 441 -7.68 21.97 46.41
C GLU A 441 -7.12 21.20 45.20
N VAL A 442 -7.65 21.44 43.99
CA VAL A 442 -7.12 20.84 42.76
C VAL A 442 -5.66 21.24 42.54
N ALA A 443 -5.29 22.50 42.79
CA ALA A 443 -3.92 22.98 42.69
C ALA A 443 -2.97 22.29 43.68
N SER A 444 -3.38 22.15 44.94
CA SER A 444 -2.64 21.40 45.95
C SER A 444 -2.45 19.93 45.53
N PHE A 445 -3.52 19.30 45.03
CA PHE A 445 -3.51 17.93 44.58
C PHE A 445 -2.55 17.69 43.41
N ILE A 446 -2.61 18.50 42.34
CA ILE A 446 -1.71 18.31 41.19
C ILE A 446 -0.24 18.54 41.53
N SER A 447 0.04 19.45 42.47
CA SER A 447 1.39 19.62 43.01
C SER A 447 1.85 18.38 43.78
N THR A 448 0.97 17.81 44.61
CA THR A 448 1.26 16.63 45.44
C THR A 448 1.58 15.39 44.61
N ILE A 449 0.83 15.16 43.52
CA ILE A 449 1.06 14.00 42.66
C ILE A 449 2.15 14.21 41.60
N GLY A 450 2.78 15.41 41.57
CA GLY A 450 3.77 15.75 40.55
C GLY A 450 3.19 15.69 39.13
N TYR A 451 1.98 16.22 38.93
CA TYR A 451 1.18 16.04 37.70
C TYR A 451 1.96 16.36 36.41
N ASP A 452 2.74 17.44 36.39
CA ASP A 452 3.55 17.83 35.24
C ASP A 452 4.67 16.84 34.92
N ALA A 453 5.36 16.34 35.95
CA ALA A 453 6.40 15.34 35.77
C ALA A 453 5.81 14.00 35.28
N GLU A 454 4.63 13.62 35.78
CA GLU A 454 3.92 12.42 35.31
C GLU A 454 3.44 12.57 33.86
N LEU A 455 2.95 13.74 33.46
CA LEU A 455 2.60 13.99 32.06
C LEU A 455 3.82 13.88 31.13
N LEU A 456 4.97 14.42 31.54
CA LEU A 456 6.22 14.29 30.78
C LEU A 456 6.64 12.81 30.66
N ARG A 457 6.58 12.06 31.76
CA ARG A 457 6.89 10.62 31.78
C ARG A 457 5.94 9.82 30.89
N ILE A 458 4.64 10.10 30.92
CA ILE A 458 3.65 9.45 30.06
C ILE A 458 3.92 9.78 28.58
N ALA A 459 4.24 11.03 28.26
CA ALA A 459 4.59 11.44 26.90
C ALA A 459 5.86 10.73 26.39
N GLU A 460 6.88 10.59 27.24
CA GLU A 460 8.10 9.82 26.93
C GLU A 460 7.78 8.34 26.67
N LEU A 461 7.03 7.69 27.57
CA LEU A 461 6.61 6.29 27.39
C LEU A 461 5.75 6.10 26.14
N LYS A 462 4.91 7.08 25.79
CA LYS A 462 4.14 7.08 24.55
C LYS A 462 5.06 7.12 23.33
N SER A 463 6.04 8.01 23.32
CA SER A 463 7.03 8.10 22.24
C SER A 463 7.82 6.80 22.09
N ILE A 464 8.22 6.16 23.20
CA ILE A 464 8.91 4.86 23.20
C ILE A 464 7.98 3.78 22.61
N SER A 465 6.71 3.73 23.03
CA SER A 465 5.72 2.79 22.50
C SER A 465 5.47 2.98 21.00
N GLU A 466 5.40 4.22 20.52
CA GLU A 466 5.19 4.54 19.10
C GLU A 466 6.42 4.16 18.27
N ALA A 467 7.63 4.44 18.76
CA ALA A 467 8.88 4.03 18.12
C ALA A 467 8.99 2.50 18.05
N ALA A 468 8.69 1.78 19.14
CA ALA A 468 8.70 0.32 19.17
C ALA A 468 7.65 -0.28 18.21
N ASN A 469 6.44 0.31 18.14
CA ASN A 469 5.42 -0.13 17.20
C ASN A 469 5.84 0.12 15.75
N THR A 470 6.44 1.26 15.43
CA THR A 470 6.95 1.59 14.09
C THR A 470 8.03 0.59 13.68
N SER A 471 9.01 0.35 14.55
CA SER A 471 10.08 -0.64 14.35
C SER A 471 9.55 -2.06 14.11
N PHE A 472 8.49 -2.46 14.82
CA PHE A 472 7.81 -3.74 14.59
C PHE A 472 7.10 -3.76 13.22
N THR A 473 6.31 -2.74 12.90
CA THR A 473 5.55 -2.72 11.62
C THR A 473 6.46 -2.67 10.41
N ASP A 474 7.60 -1.99 10.48
CA ASP A 474 8.55 -1.92 9.38
C ASP A 474 9.28 -3.26 9.18
N ALA A 475 9.65 -3.95 10.28
CA ALA A 475 10.17 -5.31 10.19
C ALA A 475 9.14 -6.30 9.63
N GLU A 476 7.88 -6.18 10.06
CA GLU A 476 6.79 -7.04 9.59
C GLU A 476 6.59 -6.88 8.08
N LYS A 477 6.56 -5.64 7.57
CA LYS A 477 6.45 -5.36 6.13
C LYS A 477 7.58 -6.00 5.32
N VAL A 478 8.81 -5.93 5.81
CA VAL A 478 9.97 -6.54 5.14
C VAL A 478 9.79 -8.07 5.06
N ILE A 479 9.38 -8.69 6.17
CA ILE A 479 9.15 -10.15 6.21
C ILE A 479 7.99 -10.54 5.28
N THR A 480 6.86 -9.85 5.33
CA THR A 480 5.72 -10.14 4.45
C THR A 480 6.09 -9.99 2.98
N LYS A 481 6.92 -9.00 2.64
CA LYS A 481 7.43 -8.83 1.27
C LYS A 481 8.28 -10.03 0.84
N LEU A 482 9.25 -10.44 1.66
CA LEU A 482 10.12 -11.58 1.37
C LEU A 482 9.35 -12.91 1.31
N GLU A 483 8.35 -13.12 2.18
CA GLU A 483 7.47 -14.29 2.11
C GLU A 483 6.61 -14.29 0.84
N GLY A 484 6.15 -13.12 0.38
CA GLY A 484 5.49 -12.96 -0.91
C GLY A 484 6.41 -13.32 -2.08
N GLU A 485 7.65 -12.81 -2.07
CA GLU A 485 8.66 -13.14 -3.08
C GLU A 485 8.97 -14.65 -3.14
N VAL A 486 9.07 -15.33 -1.98
CA VAL A 486 9.22 -16.80 -1.93
C VAL A 486 8.01 -17.52 -2.53
N SER A 487 6.80 -17.09 -2.20
CA SER A 487 5.58 -17.70 -2.75
C SER A 487 5.50 -17.57 -4.28
N ASP A 488 5.84 -16.40 -4.81
CA ASP A 488 5.89 -16.15 -6.26
C ASP A 488 6.95 -17.02 -6.95
N LEU A 489 8.15 -17.13 -6.36
CA LEU A 489 9.23 -17.97 -6.87
C LEU A 489 8.89 -19.47 -6.84
N GLN A 490 8.21 -19.95 -5.78
CA GLN A 490 7.72 -21.33 -5.69
C GLN A 490 6.62 -21.61 -6.73
N GLY A 491 5.76 -20.64 -7.04
CA GLY A 491 4.77 -20.73 -8.10
C GLY A 491 5.40 -21.02 -9.47
N LYS A 492 6.53 -20.38 -9.78
CA LYS A 492 7.30 -20.60 -11.02
C LYS A 492 7.83 -22.05 -11.15
N GLN A 493 8.15 -22.73 -10.05
CA GLN A 493 8.68 -24.11 -10.07
C GLN A 493 7.65 -25.15 -10.53
N LYS A 494 6.35 -24.90 -10.34
CA LYS A 494 5.25 -25.79 -10.75
C LYS A 494 5.07 -25.89 -12.27
N ASP A 495 5.62 -24.94 -13.04
CA ASP A 495 5.51 -24.89 -14.49
C ASP A 495 6.45 -25.86 -15.24
N GLU A 496 7.52 -26.37 -14.62
CA GLU A 496 8.42 -27.35 -15.28
C GLU A 496 7.81 -28.74 -15.46
N ARG A 497 6.92 -29.17 -14.55
CA ARG A 497 6.21 -30.45 -14.69
C ARG A 497 5.34 -30.47 -15.95
N LYS A 498 4.81 -29.31 -16.37
CA LYS A 498 4.06 -29.15 -17.63
C LYS A 498 4.90 -29.43 -18.88
N GLY A 499 6.23 -29.29 -18.79
CA GLY A 499 7.17 -29.66 -19.86
C GLY A 499 7.03 -31.12 -20.29
N ALA A 500 7.02 -32.03 -19.32
CA ALA A 500 6.80 -33.46 -19.55
C ALA A 500 5.40 -33.74 -20.09
N ASP A 501 4.37 -33.09 -19.53
CA ASP A 501 2.98 -33.25 -19.97
C ASP A 501 2.80 -32.89 -21.46
N ARG A 502 3.49 -31.83 -21.93
CA ARG A 502 3.42 -31.44 -23.34
C ARG A 502 4.11 -32.45 -24.26
N VAL A 503 5.29 -32.95 -23.87
CA VAL A 503 5.98 -34.00 -24.63
C VAL A 503 5.10 -35.24 -24.70
N ASN A 504 4.47 -35.63 -23.60
CA ASN A 504 3.52 -36.74 -23.54
C ASN A 504 2.28 -36.51 -24.42
N ALA A 505 1.73 -35.30 -24.42
CA ALA A 505 0.60 -34.96 -25.28
C ALA A 505 0.95 -35.13 -26.77
N LEU A 506 2.17 -34.73 -27.18
CA LEU A 506 2.65 -34.93 -28.54
C LEU A 506 2.88 -36.41 -28.85
N LEU A 507 3.51 -37.16 -27.94
CA LEU A 507 3.71 -38.61 -28.09
C LEU A 507 2.37 -39.36 -28.22
N ASN A 508 1.40 -39.08 -27.34
CA ASN A 508 0.10 -39.75 -27.37
C ASN A 508 -0.70 -39.38 -28.62
N HIS A 509 -0.76 -38.09 -28.98
CA HIS A 509 -1.59 -37.61 -30.09
C HIS A 509 -1.15 -38.15 -31.45
N PHE A 510 0.16 -38.25 -31.69
CA PHE A 510 0.68 -38.66 -33.01
C PHE A 510 1.01 -40.16 -33.11
N PHE A 511 1.19 -40.87 -32.00
CA PHE A 511 1.68 -42.25 -32.00
C PHE A 511 0.74 -43.28 -31.39
N GLY A 512 -0.29 -42.87 -30.64
CA GLY A 512 -1.20 -43.80 -29.97
C GLY A 512 -0.50 -44.77 -28.98
N HIS A 513 0.77 -44.50 -28.64
CA HIS A 513 1.57 -45.31 -27.76
C HIS A 513 1.41 -44.79 -26.31
N ASP A 514 0.44 -45.34 -25.59
CA ASP A 514 0.37 -45.18 -24.14
C ASP A 514 1.57 -45.84 -23.40
N GLY A 515 2.38 -46.60 -24.14
CA GLY A 515 3.52 -47.35 -23.62
C GLY A 515 4.78 -46.55 -23.34
N ILE A 516 4.95 -45.30 -23.80
CA ILE A 516 6.13 -44.49 -23.43
C ILE A 516 5.73 -43.08 -23.02
N LYS A 517 6.15 -42.66 -21.82
CA LYS A 517 5.88 -41.33 -21.26
C LYS A 517 7.13 -40.74 -20.62
N LEU A 518 7.31 -39.43 -20.72
CA LEU A 518 8.22 -38.67 -19.87
C LEU A 518 7.53 -38.38 -18.54
N GLU A 519 8.15 -38.75 -17.43
CA GLU A 519 7.70 -38.41 -16.08
C GLU A 519 8.68 -37.44 -15.44
N ALA A 520 8.15 -36.38 -14.83
CA ALA A 520 8.93 -35.45 -14.03
C ALA A 520 9.14 -36.03 -12.63
N LYS A 521 10.32 -36.58 -12.36
CA LYS A 521 10.67 -37.13 -11.04
C LYS A 521 11.62 -36.22 -10.29
N ASP A 522 11.37 -36.13 -8.99
CA ASP A 522 12.28 -35.47 -8.07
C ASP A 522 13.52 -36.38 -7.91
N ASN A 523 14.72 -35.81 -8.06
CA ASN A 523 15.98 -36.52 -7.87
C ASN A 523 16.16 -36.97 -6.40
N HIS A 524 17.13 -37.84 -6.11
CA HIS A 524 17.41 -38.36 -4.76
C HIS A 524 17.56 -37.27 -3.68
N ASP A 525 18.08 -36.10 -4.06
CA ASP A 525 18.25 -34.95 -3.17
C ASP A 525 16.99 -34.06 -3.05
N LYS A 526 15.89 -34.40 -3.74
CA LYS A 526 14.64 -33.61 -3.89
C LYS A 526 14.82 -32.18 -4.40
N THR A 527 16.02 -31.82 -4.86
CA THR A 527 16.44 -30.46 -5.26
C THR A 527 16.44 -30.24 -6.77
N THR A 528 16.22 -31.25 -7.61
CA THR A 528 16.13 -31.10 -9.07
C THR A 528 15.06 -32.02 -9.61
N ILE A 529 14.18 -31.51 -10.48
CA ILE A 529 13.27 -32.34 -11.27
C ILE A 529 14.08 -32.84 -12.47
N LYS A 530 14.02 -34.14 -12.76
CA LYS A 530 14.57 -34.73 -13.99
C LYS A 530 13.44 -35.40 -14.74
N PHE A 531 13.51 -35.36 -16.08
CA PHE A 531 12.60 -36.18 -16.87
C PHE A 531 13.16 -37.60 -16.97
N GLN A 532 12.31 -38.58 -16.69
CA GLN A 532 12.61 -40.00 -16.86
C GLN A 532 11.66 -40.60 -17.88
N ILE A 533 12.18 -41.45 -18.76
CA ILE A 533 11.35 -42.19 -19.71
C ILE A 533 10.78 -43.41 -19.00
N MET A 534 9.46 -43.54 -19.05
CA MET A 534 8.70 -44.57 -18.39
C MET A 534 7.95 -45.41 -19.43
N ARG A 535 8.01 -46.74 -19.29
CA ARG A 535 7.21 -47.72 -20.03
C ARG A 535 6.48 -48.62 -19.04
N ASP A 536 5.15 -48.68 -19.15
CA ASP A 536 4.27 -49.45 -18.26
C ASP A 536 4.55 -49.22 -16.75
N GLY A 537 4.86 -47.98 -16.37
CA GLY A 537 5.16 -47.60 -14.99
C GLY A 537 6.58 -47.90 -14.51
N LYS A 538 7.48 -48.38 -15.37
CA LYS A 538 8.91 -48.64 -15.05
C LYS A 538 9.86 -47.80 -15.92
N SER A 539 11.07 -47.55 -15.41
CA SER A 539 12.12 -46.85 -16.18
C SER A 539 12.46 -47.64 -17.45
N ALA A 540 12.41 -46.98 -18.61
CA ALA A 540 12.70 -47.58 -19.91
C ALA A 540 14.16 -47.34 -20.30
N HIS A 541 14.95 -48.41 -20.36
CA HIS A 541 16.34 -48.36 -20.83
C HIS A 541 16.45 -48.90 -22.27
N ASN A 542 15.75 -49.97 -22.64
CA ASN A 542 15.87 -50.55 -23.99
C ASN A 542 14.90 -49.92 -25.02
N LEU A 543 15.19 -48.69 -25.47
CA LEU A 543 14.45 -47.98 -26.52
C LEU A 543 15.01 -48.30 -27.92
N SER A 544 14.14 -48.46 -28.90
CA SER A 544 14.54 -48.59 -30.31
C SER A 544 15.06 -47.26 -30.89
N GLU A 545 15.85 -47.31 -31.96
CA GLU A 545 16.34 -46.09 -32.64
C GLU A 545 15.20 -45.18 -33.12
N GLY A 546 14.08 -45.77 -33.54
CA GLY A 546 12.87 -45.04 -33.92
C GLY A 546 12.24 -44.32 -32.72
N GLU A 547 12.12 -44.98 -31.57
CA GLU A 547 11.59 -44.38 -30.34
C GLU A 547 12.50 -43.26 -29.81
N CYS A 548 13.82 -43.44 -29.86
CA CYS A 548 14.78 -42.40 -29.47
C CYS A 548 14.65 -41.15 -30.34
N SER A 549 14.61 -41.33 -31.67
CA SER A 549 14.42 -40.22 -32.63
C SER A 549 13.11 -39.47 -32.37
N LEU A 550 12.05 -40.24 -32.09
CA LEU A 550 10.72 -39.72 -31.82
C LEU A 550 10.64 -38.85 -30.57
N ILE A 551 11.11 -39.40 -29.43
CA ILE A 551 11.12 -38.70 -28.16
C ILE A 551 11.95 -37.44 -28.29
N ALA A 552 13.09 -37.53 -28.97
CA ALA A 552 13.95 -36.38 -29.21
C ALA A 552 13.28 -35.29 -30.03
N PHE A 553 12.52 -35.66 -31.07
CA PHE A 553 11.82 -34.68 -31.89
C PHE A 553 10.59 -34.09 -31.18
N CYS A 554 9.78 -34.89 -30.49
CA CYS A 554 8.69 -34.39 -29.66
C CYS A 554 9.19 -33.44 -28.56
N TYR A 555 10.34 -33.76 -27.94
CA TYR A 555 11.02 -32.88 -27.00
C TYR A 555 11.45 -31.57 -27.66
N PHE A 556 12.04 -31.62 -28.87
CA PHE A 556 12.40 -30.42 -29.62
C PHE A 556 11.17 -29.54 -29.92
N ILE A 557 10.08 -30.12 -30.40
CA ILE A 557 8.85 -29.38 -30.68
C ILE A 557 8.28 -28.74 -29.41
N ALA A 558 8.18 -29.50 -28.30
CA ALA A 558 7.71 -28.95 -27.03
C ALA A 558 8.62 -27.81 -26.53
N LYS A 559 9.93 -27.91 -26.77
CA LYS A 559 10.91 -26.86 -26.44
C LYS A 559 10.82 -25.62 -27.33
N LEU A 560 10.28 -25.72 -28.56
CA LEU A 560 9.94 -24.54 -29.37
C LEU A 560 8.81 -23.71 -28.73
N GLU A 561 8.00 -24.32 -27.85
CA GLU A 561 6.92 -23.64 -27.12
C GLU A 561 7.38 -23.04 -25.78
N GLU A 562 8.66 -23.15 -25.42
CA GLU A 562 9.28 -22.50 -24.26
C GLU A 562 9.09 -20.97 -24.31
N SER A 563 8.97 -20.32 -23.15
CA SER A 563 8.80 -18.87 -23.02
C SER A 563 9.82 -18.04 -23.83
N LYS A 564 11.07 -18.53 -23.92
CA LYS A 564 12.15 -17.90 -24.72
C LYS A 564 11.96 -18.01 -26.24
N SER A 565 11.02 -18.81 -26.70
CA SER A 565 10.81 -19.22 -28.10
C SER A 565 9.40 -18.90 -28.63
N LYS A 566 8.37 -19.01 -27.78
CA LYS A 566 6.93 -19.08 -28.14
C LYS A 566 6.39 -17.87 -28.93
N ASP A 567 6.88 -16.67 -28.64
CA ASP A 567 6.40 -15.42 -29.27
C ASP A 567 7.41 -14.82 -30.25
N LYS A 568 8.44 -15.58 -30.62
CA LYS A 568 9.52 -15.10 -31.48
C LYS A 568 9.37 -15.58 -32.92
N GLU A 569 9.86 -14.78 -33.85
CA GLU A 569 9.98 -15.16 -35.27
C GLU A 569 11.20 -16.08 -35.49
N LEU A 570 11.06 -17.38 -35.20
CA LEU A 570 12.17 -18.34 -35.17
C LEU A 570 12.73 -18.71 -36.55
N ILE A 571 14.06 -18.88 -36.62
CA ILE A 571 14.77 -19.62 -37.66
C ILE A 571 14.98 -21.05 -37.16
N ILE A 572 14.35 -22.02 -37.82
CA ILE A 572 14.39 -23.44 -37.42
C ILE A 572 15.26 -24.21 -38.41
N TYR A 573 16.24 -24.96 -37.92
CA TYR A 573 17.05 -25.88 -38.72
C TYR A 573 16.85 -27.31 -38.22
N ILE A 574 16.37 -28.20 -39.09
CA ILE A 574 16.16 -29.62 -38.80
C ILE A 574 17.16 -30.42 -39.63
N ASP A 575 18.16 -30.98 -38.96
CA ASP A 575 19.18 -31.81 -39.58
C ASP A 575 18.86 -33.29 -39.43
N ASP A 576 18.53 -33.91 -40.56
CA ASP A 576 18.40 -35.35 -40.73
C ASP A 576 17.50 -36.01 -39.67
N PRO A 577 16.20 -35.66 -39.65
CA PRO A 577 15.28 -36.07 -38.58
C PRO A 577 14.96 -37.58 -38.59
N ILE A 578 15.48 -38.34 -39.57
CA ILE A 578 15.22 -39.77 -39.74
C ILE A 578 16.50 -40.54 -39.44
N SER A 579 16.45 -41.43 -38.46
CA SER A 579 17.50 -42.43 -38.19
C SER A 579 17.17 -43.83 -38.73
N SER A 580 15.89 -44.15 -38.92
CA SER A 580 15.40 -45.48 -39.33
C SER A 580 15.02 -45.54 -40.81
N LEU A 581 15.19 -46.72 -41.43
CA LEU A 581 14.71 -47.02 -42.78
C LEU A 581 13.23 -47.47 -42.81
N ASP A 582 12.55 -47.54 -41.66
CA ASP A 582 11.13 -47.90 -41.59
C ASP A 582 10.25 -46.82 -42.23
N GLY A 583 9.49 -47.22 -43.27
CA GLY A 583 8.56 -46.34 -43.98
C GLY A 583 7.48 -45.71 -43.10
N ASN A 584 7.03 -46.40 -42.05
CA ASN A 584 6.07 -45.84 -41.10
C ASN A 584 6.71 -44.70 -40.29
N HIS A 585 7.94 -44.91 -39.80
CA HIS A 585 8.69 -43.90 -39.06
C HIS A 585 8.97 -42.65 -39.91
N ILE A 586 9.36 -42.83 -41.17
CA ILE A 586 9.55 -41.75 -42.14
C ILE A 586 8.26 -40.91 -42.30
N PHE A 587 7.12 -41.57 -42.49
CA PHE A 587 5.83 -40.90 -42.64
C PHE A 587 5.43 -40.11 -41.39
N PHE A 588 5.66 -40.66 -40.20
CA PHE A 588 5.33 -39.98 -38.95
C PHE A 588 6.18 -38.74 -38.72
N MET A 589 7.49 -38.85 -38.93
CA MET A 589 8.40 -37.71 -38.81
C MET A 589 8.05 -36.59 -39.80
N PHE A 590 7.72 -36.96 -41.04
CA PHE A 590 7.17 -36.01 -42.01
C PHE A 590 5.87 -35.37 -41.49
N SER A 591 4.94 -36.16 -40.95
CA SER A 591 3.65 -35.68 -40.45
C SER A 591 3.81 -34.70 -39.28
N LEU A 592 4.77 -34.92 -38.38
CA LEU A 592 5.10 -33.98 -37.31
C LEU A 592 5.64 -32.67 -37.86
N ILE A 593 6.62 -32.73 -38.76
CA ILE A 593 7.21 -31.54 -39.39
C ILE A 593 6.13 -30.76 -40.15
N GLU A 594 5.30 -31.45 -40.93
CA GLU A 594 4.21 -30.84 -41.67
C GLU A 594 3.19 -30.20 -40.72
N SER A 595 2.63 -30.94 -39.77
CA SER A 595 1.52 -30.46 -38.93
C SER A 595 1.94 -29.42 -37.87
N LEU A 596 3.12 -29.56 -37.27
CA LEU A 596 3.56 -28.75 -36.13
C LEU A 596 4.47 -27.58 -36.53
N ILE A 597 5.09 -27.62 -37.71
CA ILE A 597 6.01 -26.57 -38.17
C ILE A 597 5.58 -25.99 -39.51
N ALA A 598 5.51 -26.82 -40.57
CA ALA A 598 5.49 -26.33 -41.95
C ALA A 598 4.13 -25.80 -42.40
N LYS A 599 3.04 -26.49 -42.03
CA LYS A 599 1.67 -26.17 -42.42
C LYS A 599 1.24 -24.83 -41.83
N PRO A 600 0.81 -23.86 -42.67
CA PRO A 600 0.36 -22.58 -42.17
C PRO A 600 -0.95 -22.70 -41.40
N ILE A 601 -1.11 -21.84 -40.40
CA ILE A 601 -2.37 -21.61 -39.71
C ILE A 601 -3.15 -20.60 -40.56
N ARG A 602 -4.40 -20.93 -40.91
CA ARG A 602 -5.31 -19.97 -41.52
C ARG A 602 -5.83 -19.02 -40.46
N ASN A 603 -5.65 -17.73 -40.67
CA ASN A 603 -6.24 -16.68 -39.87
C ASN A 603 -7.71 -16.47 -40.28
N ASP A 604 -8.48 -15.79 -39.42
CA ASP A 604 -9.90 -15.48 -39.66
C ASP A 604 -10.12 -14.62 -40.91
N ASP A 605 -9.13 -13.83 -41.30
CA ASP A 605 -9.11 -13.00 -42.52
C ASP A 605 -8.77 -13.79 -43.81
N GLY A 606 -8.57 -15.11 -43.70
CA GLY A 606 -8.19 -15.99 -44.80
C GLY A 606 -6.69 -15.98 -45.15
N SER A 607 -5.86 -15.20 -44.46
CA SER A 607 -4.41 -15.17 -44.66
C SER A 607 -3.70 -16.35 -43.98
N ASN A 608 -2.53 -16.72 -44.50
CA ASN A 608 -1.70 -17.80 -43.95
C ASN A 608 -0.64 -17.24 -43.00
N ARG A 609 -0.61 -17.72 -41.76
CA ARG A 609 0.46 -17.47 -40.78
C ARG A 609 1.32 -18.73 -40.62
N TYR A 610 2.62 -18.59 -40.86
CA TYR A 610 3.59 -19.67 -40.63
C TYR A 610 4.13 -19.63 -39.19
N ARG A 611 4.40 -20.80 -38.62
CA ARG A 611 4.95 -20.96 -37.25
C ARG A 611 6.45 -20.68 -37.14
N TYR A 612 7.07 -20.34 -38.27
CA TYR A 612 8.49 -20.06 -38.40
C TYR A 612 8.70 -18.88 -39.33
N LYS A 613 9.80 -18.16 -39.12
CA LYS A 613 10.24 -17.11 -40.03
C LYS A 613 11.07 -17.68 -41.17
N GLN A 614 11.94 -18.65 -40.85
CA GLN A 614 12.71 -19.40 -41.83
C GLN A 614 12.90 -20.85 -41.38
N LEU A 615 12.77 -21.80 -42.29
CA LEU A 615 12.88 -23.23 -42.04
C LEU A 615 13.93 -23.84 -42.97
N PHE A 616 14.83 -24.62 -42.40
CA PHE A 616 15.81 -25.44 -43.11
C PHE A 616 15.57 -26.90 -42.74
N ILE A 617 15.46 -27.78 -43.72
CA ILE A 617 15.35 -29.22 -43.50
C ILE A 617 16.42 -29.88 -44.34
N SER A 618 17.41 -30.50 -43.69
CA SER A 618 18.42 -31.32 -44.37
C SER A 618 18.14 -32.80 -44.20
N THR A 619 18.43 -33.60 -45.23
CA THR A 619 18.33 -35.07 -45.15
C THR A 619 19.28 -35.77 -46.12
N HIS A 620 19.68 -36.99 -45.76
CA HIS A 620 20.33 -37.92 -46.69
C HIS A 620 19.37 -38.96 -47.29
N ASN A 621 18.17 -39.09 -46.72
CA ASN A 621 17.22 -40.13 -47.07
C ASN A 621 16.35 -39.68 -48.25
N LEU A 622 16.41 -40.42 -49.37
CA LEU A 622 15.65 -40.09 -50.58
C LEU A 622 14.15 -40.30 -50.40
N ASP A 623 13.71 -41.27 -49.60
CA ASP A 623 12.29 -41.50 -49.34
C ASP A 623 11.71 -40.38 -48.48
N PHE A 624 12.44 -39.91 -47.47
CA PHE A 624 12.04 -38.73 -46.71
C PHE A 624 12.01 -37.47 -47.60
N LEU A 625 12.98 -37.30 -48.51
CA LEU A 625 12.96 -36.21 -49.50
C LEU A 625 11.70 -36.27 -50.39
N LYS A 626 11.23 -37.48 -50.77
CA LYS A 626 9.97 -37.65 -51.52
C LYS A 626 8.78 -37.12 -50.74
N TYR A 627 8.73 -37.34 -49.43
CA TYR A 627 7.69 -36.77 -48.59
C TYR A 627 7.82 -35.25 -48.47
N LEU A 628 9.05 -34.72 -48.33
CA LEU A 628 9.28 -33.26 -48.26
C LEU A 628 8.81 -32.50 -49.49
N LYS A 629 8.69 -33.13 -50.68
CA LYS A 629 8.03 -32.50 -51.83
C LYS A 629 6.58 -32.13 -51.58
N ARG A 630 5.89 -32.91 -50.74
CA ARG A 630 4.47 -32.74 -50.39
C ARG A 630 4.27 -31.83 -49.18
N ILE A 631 5.36 -31.27 -48.63
CA ILE A 631 5.29 -30.32 -47.52
C ILE A 631 4.52 -29.06 -47.95
N SER A 632 3.83 -28.41 -47.02
CA SER A 632 3.15 -27.14 -47.30
C SER A 632 4.16 -26.05 -47.67
N LEU A 633 4.22 -25.72 -48.96
CA LEU A 633 5.18 -24.74 -49.49
C LEU A 633 4.68 -23.29 -49.33
N PRO A 634 5.50 -22.35 -48.85
CA PRO A 634 5.17 -20.93 -48.87
C PRO A 634 5.15 -20.36 -50.29
N ASN A 635 4.14 -19.55 -50.58
CA ASN A 635 4.00 -18.85 -51.86
C ASN A 635 5.15 -17.83 -52.05
N GLN A 636 5.74 -17.81 -53.26
CA GLN A 636 6.80 -16.88 -53.68
C GLN A 636 6.43 -15.41 -53.43
N LYS A 637 5.25 -14.96 -53.89
CA LYS A 637 4.89 -13.53 -53.88
C LYS A 637 4.59 -12.98 -52.48
N ASN A 638 3.88 -13.75 -51.66
CA ASN A 638 3.32 -13.25 -50.41
C ASN A 638 4.06 -13.77 -49.16
N HIS A 639 4.84 -14.85 -49.28
CA HIS A 639 5.39 -15.54 -48.12
C HIS A 639 6.88 -15.91 -48.28
N GLY A 640 7.60 -15.30 -49.23
CA GLY A 640 9.07 -15.45 -49.33
C GLY A 640 9.55 -16.75 -49.96
N GLY A 641 8.64 -17.59 -50.48
CA GLY A 641 8.96 -18.75 -51.32
C GLY A 641 9.74 -19.87 -50.65
N HIS A 642 10.13 -20.85 -51.46
CA HIS A 642 10.93 -22.01 -51.06
C HIS A 642 12.09 -22.22 -52.02
N GLN A 643 13.13 -22.91 -51.56
CA GLN A 643 14.30 -23.25 -52.37
C GLN A 643 14.83 -24.65 -52.03
N HIS A 644 15.38 -25.32 -53.03
CA HIS A 644 16.01 -26.63 -52.89
C HIS A 644 17.50 -26.53 -53.17
N PHE A 645 18.32 -27.07 -52.26
CA PHE A 645 19.77 -27.10 -52.35
C PHE A 645 20.28 -28.54 -52.25
N MET A 646 21.47 -28.76 -52.78
CA MET A 646 22.22 -29.99 -52.62
C MET A 646 23.58 -29.70 -51.99
N ILE A 647 24.02 -30.59 -51.10
CA ILE A 647 25.39 -30.58 -50.59
C ILE A 647 26.09 -31.82 -51.13
N GLU A 648 27.17 -31.60 -51.86
CA GLU A 648 28.07 -32.64 -52.36
C GLU A 648 29.48 -32.38 -51.89
N ARG A 649 30.32 -33.41 -51.93
CA ARG A 649 31.72 -33.33 -51.53
C ARG A 649 32.59 -33.58 -52.75
N ASN A 650 33.23 -32.53 -53.24
CA ASN A 650 34.10 -32.62 -54.41
C ASN A 650 35.55 -32.76 -53.91
N GLY A 651 36.03 -34.00 -53.81
CA GLY A 651 37.32 -34.34 -53.22
C GLY A 651 37.39 -34.05 -51.71
N ALA A 652 38.29 -33.17 -51.30
CA ALA A 652 38.51 -32.87 -49.89
C ALA A 652 37.49 -31.86 -49.30
N ALA A 653 36.76 -31.12 -50.13
CA ALA A 653 35.89 -30.02 -49.70
C ALA A 653 34.41 -30.23 -50.04
N SER A 654 33.54 -29.83 -49.12
CA SER A 654 32.08 -29.78 -49.29
C SER A 654 31.66 -28.51 -50.03
N ASN A 655 30.69 -28.63 -50.93
CA ASN A 655 30.08 -27.53 -51.67
C ASN A 655 28.56 -27.55 -51.52
N ILE A 656 27.96 -26.36 -51.48
CA ILE A 656 26.51 -26.19 -51.59
C ILE A 656 26.21 -25.80 -53.04
N LEU A 657 25.18 -26.40 -53.63
CA LEU A 657 24.71 -26.17 -54.99
C LEU A 657 23.19 -26.06 -55.01
N LEU A 658 22.63 -25.53 -56.10
CA LEU A 658 21.19 -25.68 -56.36
C LEU A 658 20.87 -27.15 -56.60
N MET A 659 19.76 -27.61 -56.03
CA MET A 659 19.31 -28.98 -56.26
C MET A 659 18.95 -29.14 -57.74
N PRO A 660 19.52 -30.13 -58.46
CA PRO A 660 19.17 -30.36 -59.85
C PRO A 660 17.69 -30.74 -60.03
N ASP A 661 17.11 -30.40 -61.18
CA ASP A 661 15.68 -30.61 -61.45
C ASP A 661 15.26 -32.08 -61.31
N TYR A 662 16.08 -33.06 -61.70
CA TYR A 662 15.73 -34.47 -61.51
C TYR A 662 15.51 -34.84 -60.05
N LEU A 663 16.28 -34.25 -59.14
CA LEU A 663 16.18 -34.52 -57.71
C LEU A 663 15.13 -33.64 -57.05
N LYS A 664 14.88 -32.46 -57.59
CA LYS A 664 13.81 -31.58 -57.16
C LYS A 664 12.42 -32.09 -57.59
N ASP A 665 12.30 -32.67 -58.78
CA ASP A 665 11.01 -32.98 -59.43
C ASP A 665 10.71 -34.48 -59.54
N TYR A 666 11.74 -35.34 -59.68
CA TYR A 666 11.54 -36.78 -59.94
C TYR A 666 12.04 -37.75 -58.83
N ILE A 667 12.94 -37.34 -57.92
CA ILE A 667 13.51 -38.14 -56.79
C ILE A 667 13.48 -39.65 -57.01
N THR A 668 14.20 -40.12 -58.02
CA THR A 668 14.59 -41.52 -58.13
C THR A 668 16.09 -41.59 -58.32
N GLU A 669 16.73 -42.64 -57.81
CA GLU A 669 18.14 -42.91 -58.11
C GLU A 669 18.32 -43.11 -59.63
N PHE A 670 17.28 -43.56 -60.35
CA PHE A 670 17.29 -43.76 -61.78
C PHE A 670 17.66 -42.51 -62.60
N ASN A 671 16.97 -41.36 -62.39
CA ASN A 671 17.31 -40.12 -63.10
C ASN A 671 18.70 -39.58 -62.68
N TYR A 672 19.09 -39.78 -61.43
CA TYR A 672 20.44 -39.44 -60.95
C TYR A 672 21.50 -40.23 -61.72
N LEU A 673 21.33 -41.54 -61.82
CA LEU A 673 22.30 -42.42 -62.49
C LEU A 673 22.41 -42.08 -63.98
N PHE A 674 21.27 -41.80 -64.64
CA PHE A 674 21.27 -41.28 -66.01
C PHE A 674 22.12 -40.01 -66.14
N HIS A 675 21.93 -39.03 -65.24
CA HIS A 675 22.71 -37.80 -65.25
C HIS A 675 24.21 -38.06 -65.04
N GLN A 676 24.60 -38.96 -64.14
CA GLN A 676 26.01 -39.30 -63.92
C GLN A 676 26.65 -39.91 -65.17
N ILE A 677 25.94 -40.79 -65.86
CA ILE A 677 26.39 -41.36 -67.14
C ILE A 677 26.50 -40.25 -68.20
N TYR A 678 25.52 -39.36 -68.25
CA TYR A 678 25.50 -38.23 -69.19
C TYR A 678 26.68 -37.27 -68.99
N LYS A 679 27.07 -36.96 -67.75
CA LYS A 679 28.26 -36.14 -67.44
C LYS A 679 29.56 -36.76 -67.94
N CYS A 680 29.60 -38.07 -68.12
CA CYS A 680 30.79 -38.78 -68.57
C CYS A 680 30.97 -38.77 -70.10
N ARG A 681 30.05 -38.17 -70.86
CA ARG A 681 30.08 -38.13 -72.34
C ARG A 681 31.21 -37.31 -72.95
N ASP A 682 31.77 -36.37 -72.19
CA ASP A 682 32.82 -35.45 -72.65
C ASP A 682 34.03 -35.55 -71.73
N GLN A 683 35.18 -35.88 -72.30
CA GLN A 683 36.44 -36.06 -71.57
C GLN A 683 36.90 -34.78 -70.86
N GLU A 684 36.58 -33.60 -71.40
CA GLU A 684 36.96 -32.33 -70.79
C GLU A 684 36.23 -32.08 -69.45
N LEU A 685 35.04 -32.66 -69.26
CA LEU A 685 34.31 -32.60 -68.00
C LEU A 685 35.02 -33.34 -66.85
N ALA A 686 35.88 -34.32 -67.15
CA ALA A 686 36.67 -35.03 -66.14
C ALA A 686 37.65 -34.10 -65.41
N LYS A 687 38.12 -33.03 -66.07
CA LYS A 687 39.01 -32.01 -65.49
C LYS A 687 38.27 -31.09 -64.51
N ILE A 688 36.96 -30.96 -64.65
CA ILE A 688 36.09 -30.11 -63.83
C ILE A 688 35.50 -30.91 -62.67
N ASN A 689 35.06 -32.15 -62.93
CA ASN A 689 34.47 -33.02 -61.92
C ASN A 689 34.86 -34.49 -62.17
N HIS A 690 35.79 -35.01 -61.35
CA HIS A 690 36.40 -36.33 -61.53
C HIS A 690 35.56 -37.48 -60.94
N GLU A 691 34.64 -37.18 -60.02
CA GLU A 691 33.88 -38.18 -59.27
C GLU A 691 32.89 -39.01 -60.14
N PRO A 692 32.17 -38.43 -61.12
CA PRO A 692 31.33 -39.21 -62.04
C PRO A 692 32.12 -40.24 -62.85
N PHE A 693 33.34 -39.89 -63.25
CA PHE A 693 34.24 -40.77 -64.02
C PHE A 693 34.77 -41.92 -63.15
N TYR A 694 35.16 -41.64 -61.90
CA TYR A 694 35.64 -42.67 -60.99
C TYR A 694 34.54 -43.67 -60.59
N SER A 695 33.30 -43.18 -60.45
CA SER A 695 32.13 -44.01 -60.10
C SER A 695 31.35 -44.54 -61.31
N PHE A 696 31.87 -44.33 -62.53
CA PHE A 696 31.15 -44.57 -63.78
C PHE A 696 30.65 -46.02 -63.91
N GLY A 697 31.51 -47.02 -63.66
CA GLY A 697 31.15 -48.44 -63.79
C GLY A 697 29.95 -48.83 -62.93
N ASN A 698 30.00 -48.49 -61.64
CA ASN A 698 28.92 -48.78 -60.70
C ASN A 698 27.64 -48.00 -61.03
N ASN A 699 27.75 -46.74 -61.44
CA ASN A 699 26.59 -45.94 -61.83
C ASN A 699 25.93 -46.50 -63.10
N LEU A 700 26.73 -46.87 -64.09
CA LEU A 700 26.27 -47.45 -65.34
C LEU A 700 25.59 -48.80 -65.13
N ARG A 701 26.17 -49.68 -64.30
CA ARG A 701 25.58 -50.98 -63.95
C ARG A 701 24.19 -50.82 -63.32
N LYS A 702 24.10 -50.02 -62.25
CA LYS A 702 22.81 -49.76 -61.56
C LYS A 702 21.76 -49.15 -62.49
N PHE A 703 22.18 -48.24 -63.36
CA PHE A 703 21.26 -47.62 -64.32
C PHE A 703 20.72 -48.65 -65.31
N LEU A 704 21.60 -49.44 -65.92
CA LEU A 704 21.19 -50.45 -66.90
C LEU A 704 20.35 -51.55 -66.26
N GLU A 705 20.67 -52.00 -65.04
CA GLU A 705 19.84 -52.94 -64.28
C GLU A 705 18.41 -52.42 -64.11
N ALA A 706 18.24 -51.17 -63.66
CA ALA A 706 16.93 -50.55 -63.49
C ALA A 706 16.22 -50.30 -64.83
N PHE A 707 16.93 -49.73 -65.82
CA PHE A 707 16.40 -49.41 -67.14
C PHE A 707 15.89 -50.67 -67.86
N LEU A 708 16.72 -51.72 -67.88
CA LEU A 708 16.44 -52.95 -68.59
C LEU A 708 15.45 -53.83 -67.83
N PHE A 709 15.36 -53.72 -66.50
CA PHE A 709 14.31 -54.39 -65.73
C PHE A 709 12.92 -53.93 -66.17
N TYR A 710 12.69 -52.62 -66.33
CA TYR A 710 11.40 -52.12 -66.80
C TYR A 710 11.15 -52.38 -68.29
N LYS A 711 12.21 -52.49 -69.11
CA LYS A 711 12.09 -52.80 -70.54
C LYS A 711 11.88 -54.30 -70.82
N TYR A 712 12.50 -55.16 -70.04
CA TYR A 712 12.44 -56.63 -70.12
C TYR A 712 12.14 -57.21 -68.73
N PRO A 713 10.90 -57.09 -68.22
CA PRO A 713 10.56 -57.51 -66.86
C PRO A 713 10.68 -59.02 -66.63
N TYR A 714 10.54 -59.82 -67.69
CA TYR A 714 10.71 -61.27 -67.67
C TYR A 714 12.16 -61.67 -67.98
N HIS A 715 12.64 -62.77 -67.37
CA HIS A 715 13.99 -63.31 -67.51
C HIS A 715 13.88 -64.73 -68.06
N ASP A 716 14.39 -64.99 -69.27
CA ASP A 716 14.29 -66.30 -69.93
C ASP A 716 15.26 -67.31 -69.32
N ASP A 717 16.49 -66.90 -68.98
CA ASP A 717 17.47 -67.69 -68.24
C ASP A 717 17.88 -66.98 -66.94
N LYS A 718 17.41 -67.50 -65.81
CA LYS A 718 17.69 -66.94 -64.48
C LYS A 718 19.16 -67.01 -64.05
N ASN A 719 19.99 -67.79 -64.75
CA ASN A 719 21.41 -67.91 -64.46
C ASN A 719 22.27 -66.95 -65.30
N ASP A 720 21.68 -66.29 -66.30
CA ASP A 720 22.38 -65.38 -67.21
C ASP A 720 22.16 -63.92 -66.83
N ALA A 721 23.01 -63.40 -65.94
CA ALA A 721 22.93 -62.01 -65.48
C ALA A 721 22.98 -60.94 -66.61
N PHE A 722 23.39 -61.32 -67.84
CA PHE A 722 23.58 -60.40 -68.97
C PHE A 722 22.56 -60.57 -70.10
N GLU A 723 21.57 -61.45 -69.94
CA GLU A 723 20.53 -61.72 -70.95
C GLU A 723 19.89 -60.42 -71.45
N ARG A 724 19.51 -59.54 -70.52
CA ARG A 724 18.88 -58.25 -70.82
C ARG A 724 19.81 -57.27 -71.52
N ILE A 725 21.10 -57.29 -71.19
CA ILE A 725 22.10 -56.42 -71.82
C ILE A 725 22.31 -56.87 -73.27
N ARG A 726 22.49 -58.18 -73.52
CA ARG A 726 22.59 -58.72 -74.88
C ARG A 726 21.34 -58.45 -75.71
N LYS A 727 20.15 -58.68 -75.15
CA LYS A 727 18.87 -58.36 -75.82
C LYS A 727 18.76 -56.90 -76.24
N PHE A 728 19.27 -55.97 -75.44
CA PHE A 728 19.14 -54.54 -75.72
C PHE A 728 20.21 -54.00 -76.67
N PHE A 729 21.47 -54.38 -76.47
CA PHE A 729 22.59 -53.85 -77.25
C PHE A 729 22.87 -54.66 -78.52
N GLY A 730 22.50 -55.94 -78.55
CA GLY A 730 22.83 -56.91 -79.62
C GLY A 730 24.05 -57.76 -79.28
N ASP A 731 24.50 -58.58 -80.23
CA ASP A 731 25.67 -59.45 -80.11
C ASP A 731 26.90 -58.90 -80.87
N ASP A 732 27.08 -57.58 -80.92
CA ASP A 732 28.30 -56.98 -81.48
C ASP A 732 29.46 -56.99 -80.46
N ASP A 733 30.71 -56.93 -80.96
CA ASP A 733 31.92 -56.95 -80.13
C ASP A 733 31.93 -55.84 -79.06
N THR A 734 31.23 -54.72 -79.31
CA THR A 734 31.15 -53.58 -78.41
C THR A 734 30.18 -53.83 -77.24
N ALA A 735 29.08 -54.53 -77.48
CA ALA A 735 28.12 -54.97 -76.47
C ALA A 735 28.72 -56.04 -75.55
N ILE A 736 29.50 -56.98 -76.12
CA ILE A 736 30.25 -57.98 -75.36
C ILE A 736 31.34 -57.31 -74.50
N ALA A 737 32.06 -56.33 -75.06
CA ALA A 737 33.04 -55.54 -74.31
C ALA A 737 32.39 -54.71 -73.18
N LEU A 738 31.21 -54.11 -73.41
CA LEU A 738 30.43 -53.39 -72.38
C LEU A 738 30.03 -54.33 -71.23
N ALA A 739 29.49 -55.52 -71.54
CA ALA A 739 29.10 -56.52 -70.54
C ALA A 739 30.31 -57.00 -69.71
N ASN A 740 31.44 -57.29 -70.37
CA ASN A 740 32.67 -57.71 -69.70
C ASN A 740 33.28 -56.59 -68.83
N ARG A 741 33.25 -55.34 -69.29
CA ARG A 741 33.76 -54.18 -68.52
C ARG A 741 32.93 -53.89 -67.27
N LEU A 742 31.61 -53.99 -67.38
CA LEU A 742 30.69 -53.81 -66.25
C LEU A 742 30.86 -54.88 -65.17
N ASN A 743 31.12 -56.13 -65.57
CA ASN A 743 31.30 -57.27 -64.67
C ASN A 743 32.71 -57.34 -64.04
N ASN A 744 33.76 -57.18 -64.85
CA ASN A 744 35.12 -57.53 -64.44
C ASN A 744 36.03 -56.33 -64.18
N GLU A 745 35.82 -55.16 -64.80
CA GLU A 745 36.84 -54.09 -64.86
C GLU A 745 36.50 -52.81 -64.09
N LEU A 746 35.23 -52.42 -64.06
CA LEU A 746 34.83 -51.10 -63.53
C LEU A 746 33.95 -51.16 -62.27
N SER A 747 33.53 -52.34 -61.82
CA SER A 747 32.58 -52.49 -60.70
C SER A 747 32.99 -53.47 -59.60
N HIS A 748 33.93 -54.40 -59.84
CA HIS A 748 34.33 -55.46 -58.91
C HIS A 748 35.87 -55.60 -58.84
N LEU A 749 36.45 -55.56 -57.63
CA LEU A 749 37.91 -55.68 -57.38
C LEU A 749 38.35 -57.07 -56.91
N GLU A 750 37.39 -57.93 -56.56
CA GLU A 750 37.64 -59.22 -55.88
C GLU A 750 38.32 -60.25 -56.79
N SER A 751 38.16 -60.14 -58.10
CA SER A 751 38.62 -61.17 -59.05
C SER A 751 40.07 -60.98 -59.52
N ILE A 752 40.61 -59.75 -59.51
CA ILE A 752 41.97 -59.41 -60.02
C ILE A 752 42.56 -58.23 -59.23
N PHE A 753 43.43 -58.51 -58.27
CA PHE A 753 44.03 -57.50 -57.36
C PHE A 753 44.93 -56.46 -58.06
N ASP A 754 45.62 -56.82 -59.14
CA ASP A 754 46.50 -55.91 -59.91
C ASP A 754 45.75 -54.68 -60.47
N ARG A 755 44.42 -54.74 -60.58
CA ARG A 755 43.56 -53.63 -61.03
C ARG A 755 43.39 -52.53 -59.99
N SER A 756 43.71 -52.81 -58.71
CA SER A 756 43.78 -51.78 -57.65
C SER A 756 45.00 -50.87 -57.75
N ILE A 757 45.97 -51.21 -58.62
CA ILE A 757 47.29 -50.57 -58.73
C ILE A 757 47.39 -49.68 -59.98
N LYS A 758 46.46 -49.80 -60.95
CA LYS A 758 46.43 -49.00 -62.19
C LYS A 758 45.33 -47.92 -62.16
N PRO A 759 45.60 -46.68 -62.61
CA PRO A 759 44.56 -45.65 -62.74
C PRO A 759 43.47 -46.08 -63.74
N ILE A 760 42.21 -45.77 -63.44
CA ILE A 760 41.08 -45.97 -64.36
C ILE A 760 41.37 -45.18 -65.65
N GLU A 761 41.34 -45.83 -66.82
CA GLU A 761 41.59 -45.18 -68.11
C GLU A 761 40.43 -44.23 -68.50
N ILE A 762 40.58 -42.96 -68.13
CA ILE A 762 39.65 -41.85 -68.40
C ILE A 762 39.26 -41.70 -69.90
N PRO A 763 40.14 -41.94 -70.90
CA PRO A 763 39.78 -41.75 -72.32
C PRO A 763 38.73 -42.72 -72.87
N GLU A 764 38.53 -43.88 -72.24
CA GLU A 764 37.57 -44.88 -72.72
C GLU A 764 36.14 -44.67 -72.17
N ILE A 765 36.01 -44.01 -71.01
CA ILE A 765 34.74 -43.74 -70.35
C ILE A 765 33.78 -42.92 -71.24
N PRO A 766 34.21 -41.81 -71.88
CA PRO A 766 33.35 -41.07 -72.81
C PRO A 766 32.85 -41.89 -73.99
N LYS A 767 33.68 -42.78 -74.55
CA LYS A 767 33.26 -43.65 -75.65
C LYS A 767 32.15 -44.58 -75.21
N LEU A 768 32.29 -45.19 -74.03
CA LEU A 768 31.30 -46.11 -73.48
C LEU A 768 30.00 -45.41 -73.06
N ALA A 769 30.12 -44.21 -72.46
CA ALA A 769 28.98 -43.37 -72.12
C ALA A 769 28.17 -42.99 -73.37
N ASN A 770 28.84 -42.49 -74.42
CA ASN A 770 28.18 -42.14 -75.68
C ASN A 770 27.56 -43.36 -76.36
N TYR A 771 28.24 -44.51 -76.41
CA TYR A 771 27.68 -45.75 -76.96
C TYR A 771 26.34 -46.12 -76.30
N VAL A 772 26.29 -46.09 -74.96
CA VAL A 772 25.06 -46.39 -74.21
C VAL A 772 23.98 -45.35 -74.47
N LEU A 773 24.32 -44.06 -74.40
CA LEU A 773 23.37 -42.97 -74.62
C LEU A 773 22.80 -42.97 -76.05
N ASP A 774 23.64 -43.23 -77.05
CA ASP A 774 23.25 -43.34 -78.46
C ASP A 774 22.34 -44.54 -78.70
N LYS A 775 22.63 -45.70 -78.09
CA LYS A 775 21.75 -46.86 -78.19
C LYS A 775 20.38 -46.61 -77.54
N ILE A 776 20.34 -45.95 -76.39
CA ILE A 776 19.07 -45.58 -75.73
C ILE A 776 18.28 -44.63 -76.63
N TYR A 777 18.94 -43.60 -77.20
CA TYR A 777 18.29 -42.67 -78.12
C TYR A 777 17.75 -43.38 -79.37
N THR A 778 18.54 -44.25 -79.99
CA THR A 778 18.14 -44.99 -81.20
C THR A 778 16.97 -45.94 -80.92
N SER A 779 16.93 -46.55 -79.72
CA SER A 779 15.85 -47.48 -79.36
C SER A 779 14.56 -46.77 -78.97
N ASP A 780 14.63 -45.63 -78.28
CA ASP A 780 13.47 -44.85 -77.84
C ASP A 780 13.83 -43.37 -77.68
N PRO A 781 13.72 -42.57 -78.76
CA PRO A 781 14.02 -41.14 -78.72
C PRO A 781 13.14 -40.37 -77.73
N ALA A 782 11.88 -40.80 -77.54
CA ALA A 782 10.93 -40.11 -76.68
C ALA A 782 11.30 -40.28 -75.19
N GLN A 783 11.66 -41.50 -74.79
CA GLN A 783 12.15 -41.77 -73.44
C GLN A 783 13.49 -41.08 -73.18
N TYR A 784 14.42 -41.11 -74.14
CA TYR A 784 15.70 -40.43 -74.01
C TYR A 784 15.56 -38.91 -73.86
N ASN A 785 14.74 -38.26 -74.70
CA ASN A 785 14.50 -36.82 -74.59
C ASN A 785 13.74 -36.46 -73.30
N SER A 786 12.88 -37.34 -72.78
CA SER A 786 12.27 -37.16 -71.46
C SER A 786 13.31 -37.27 -70.33
N LEU A 787 14.30 -38.15 -70.46
CA LEU A 787 15.43 -38.24 -69.53
C LEU A 787 16.33 -36.98 -69.61
N LEU A 788 16.60 -36.45 -70.79
CA LEU A 788 17.32 -35.17 -70.97
C LEU A 788 16.60 -34.01 -70.29
N LYS A 789 15.30 -33.86 -70.55
CA LYS A 789 14.47 -32.86 -69.86
C LYS A 789 14.53 -33.00 -68.35
N SER A 790 14.51 -34.24 -67.84
CA SER A 790 14.55 -34.48 -66.40
C SER A 790 15.85 -34.00 -65.74
N ILE A 791 16.96 -33.94 -66.48
CA ILE A 791 18.26 -33.47 -65.99
C ILE A 791 18.55 -32.01 -66.36
N GLY A 792 17.58 -31.31 -66.97
CA GLY A 792 17.70 -29.90 -67.36
C GLY A 792 18.45 -29.67 -68.67
N GLU A 793 18.65 -30.72 -69.48
CA GLU A 793 19.35 -30.65 -70.77
C GLU A 793 18.35 -30.49 -71.92
N PRO A 794 18.72 -29.75 -72.99
CA PRO A 794 17.86 -29.60 -74.17
C PRO A 794 17.64 -30.94 -74.87
N GLU A 795 16.53 -31.07 -75.59
CA GLU A 795 16.23 -32.28 -76.37
C GLU A 795 17.31 -32.50 -77.45
N ARG A 796 17.66 -33.78 -77.67
CA ARG A 796 18.49 -34.18 -78.80
C ARG A 796 17.63 -34.22 -80.05
N ILE A 797 17.90 -33.29 -80.96
CA ILE A 797 17.33 -33.23 -82.30
C ILE A 797 18.26 -34.02 -83.24
N ASN A 798 17.67 -34.84 -84.11
CA ASN A 798 18.40 -35.72 -85.05
C ASN A 798 19.47 -35.00 -85.87
#